data_AF-A0A0F2QDX7-F1
#
_entry.id   AF-A0A0F2QDX7-F1
#
_cell.length_a   1.000
_cell.length_b   1.000
_cell.length_c   1.000
_cell.angle_alpha   90.00
_cell.angle_beta   90.00
_cell.angle_gamma   90.00
#
_symmetry.space_group_name_H-M   'P 1'
#
loop_
_entity.id
_entity.type
_entity.pdbx_description
1 polymer ?
#
loop_
_entity_poly.entity_id
_entity_poly.type
_entity_poly.pdbx_seq_one_letter_code
_entity_poly.pdbx_strand_id
1 'polypeptide(L)'
;MNRRRRVVVTGVGIFSSLGRNKCEVFDNMKKNITGIGEVSQFPTDQMISHFGAEIKNYVSDPEIGNYNLCIQFAIHAAKEALKDSQLEINPHNADRFALCFGTCNGGIADFEKAKKLVDLDYEYTINFPLFQQGDCIAKHLGIEGSVISNVTACAASGHSLGFGYEVLSQGNMEAVLVGGSDTMSETVFAGFNSLQSLSPTPCAPFGYPTGLSLGEGAAFVVLETLERALERKAFIYAEICGYGLDQDAHHITAPHPEGDGVARTVISALSQAKVKPAQIGYINAHGTGTGANDACELTGLRKALGEDIFPTIPLSSSKAYFGHTLGAAAIIEMVSSLIAIKDGMLPATLHTRALREGCTEVSHVLNEMIAGNPEFFLCNNSAFGGHNSSILFKNWQGNHKCIETEKEFSPKRVGILGISMANQYGCISGSDDGDLKHRQAMDIENTRKVLKEYIGSFYSRRMSVISQYCIAGAYLSLKDANLDVTEDNSKDIGLVFGTMYGASESFSKYLKGIFEKGVTHASALYFPDTSANTTPGQAAIKLGIKGNGTTLSTGGNEGVVASQVAYNLIRNGSQKLCLVGAAEEACDFSNEVNRVLSIDKSNYPITEGSSFMVLGSLEDHDKSTRCYGEIKGFGFSFGIDNYQNAVDSALNESQINARDIDFVFYNDEGFEEKGNYQINTLEAVFSQRKIPIKTFNDVYGYALSVSSMYHIYLAADWLFNHKDLQYGLVVSSSYNGGNAAMVIRRVD
;
A
#
# COMPACT_ATOMS: atom_id res chain seq x y z
N MET A 1 24.55 -9.56 -17.71
CA MET A 1 23.28 -8.99 -18.17
C MET A 1 22.18 -9.58 -17.29
N ASN A 2 21.53 -8.75 -16.46
CA ASN A 2 20.48 -9.24 -15.57
C ASN A 2 19.16 -9.17 -16.32
N ARG A 3 18.49 -10.30 -16.52
CA ARG A 3 17.10 -10.31 -17.00
C ARG A 3 16.18 -10.20 -15.79
N ARG A 4 15.14 -9.38 -15.90
CA ARG A 4 14.06 -9.35 -14.91
C ARG A 4 13.37 -10.72 -14.89
N ARG A 5 13.16 -11.29 -13.70
CA ARG A 5 12.49 -12.58 -13.58
C ARG A 5 11.02 -12.46 -13.93
N ARG A 6 10.49 -13.42 -14.69
CA ARG A 6 9.06 -13.53 -14.97
C ARG A 6 8.36 -14.04 -13.73
N VAL A 7 7.20 -13.49 -13.41
CA VAL A 7 6.45 -13.81 -12.19
C VAL A 7 5.13 -14.47 -12.55
N VAL A 8 4.82 -15.57 -11.87
CA VAL A 8 3.63 -16.37 -12.11
C VAL A 8 2.85 -16.61 -10.83
N VAL A 9 1.54 -16.80 -10.97
CA VAL A 9 0.64 -17.19 -9.87
C VAL A 9 0.54 -18.71 -9.84
N THR A 10 1.00 -19.33 -8.74
CA THR A 10 1.04 -20.80 -8.58
C THR A 10 0.04 -21.34 -7.57
N GLY A 11 -0.50 -20.49 -6.71
CA GLY A 11 -1.57 -20.85 -5.78
C GLY A 11 -2.53 -19.70 -5.56
N VAL A 12 -3.81 -20.04 -5.35
CA VAL A 12 -4.87 -19.08 -5.02
C VAL A 12 -5.70 -19.58 -3.84
N GLY A 13 -6.16 -18.65 -3.01
CA GLY A 13 -7.07 -18.91 -1.91
C GLY A 13 -8.05 -17.74 -1.70
N ILE A 14 -9.28 -18.05 -1.29
CA ILE A 14 -10.34 -17.06 -1.13
C ILE A 14 -11.33 -17.48 -0.03
N PHE A 15 -11.64 -16.53 0.84
CA PHE A 15 -12.61 -16.67 1.92
C PHE A 15 -13.54 -15.46 1.90
N SER A 16 -14.80 -15.66 1.51
CA SER A 16 -15.74 -14.56 1.25
C SER A 16 -17.17 -14.93 1.62
N SER A 17 -18.08 -13.95 1.53
CA SER A 17 -19.52 -14.16 1.67
C SER A 17 -20.10 -15.14 0.64
N LEU A 18 -19.43 -15.32 -0.51
CA LEU A 18 -19.86 -16.24 -1.55
C LEU A 18 -19.40 -17.69 -1.31
N GLY A 19 -18.37 -17.93 -0.50
CA GLY A 19 -17.81 -19.26 -0.29
C GLY A 19 -16.53 -19.25 0.54
N ARG A 20 -16.21 -20.41 1.14
CA ARG A 20 -15.10 -20.57 2.10
C ARG A 20 -13.77 -21.00 1.47
N ASN A 21 -13.81 -21.33 0.20
CA ASN A 21 -12.67 -21.76 -0.61
C ASN A 21 -12.98 -21.50 -2.08
N LYS A 22 -11.96 -21.60 -2.94
CA LYS A 22 -12.08 -21.31 -4.37
C LYS A 22 -13.09 -22.19 -5.11
N CYS A 23 -13.28 -23.45 -4.69
CA CYS A 23 -14.21 -24.37 -5.33
C CYS A 23 -15.65 -23.93 -5.07
N GLU A 24 -15.99 -23.64 -3.81
CA GLU A 24 -17.31 -23.13 -3.43
C GLU A 24 -17.63 -21.79 -4.11
N VAL A 25 -16.66 -20.86 -4.11
CA VAL A 25 -16.80 -19.55 -4.77
C VAL A 25 -17.12 -19.76 -6.25
N PHE A 26 -16.32 -20.57 -6.97
CA PHE A 26 -16.55 -20.80 -8.39
C PHE A 26 -17.88 -21.52 -8.69
N ASP A 27 -18.25 -22.51 -7.88
CA ASP A 27 -19.53 -23.21 -8.02
C ASP A 27 -20.73 -22.30 -7.80
N ASN A 28 -20.62 -21.33 -6.90
CA ASN A 28 -21.67 -20.34 -6.65
C ASN A 28 -21.72 -19.26 -7.75
N MET A 29 -20.57 -18.83 -8.28
CA MET A 29 -20.53 -17.94 -9.45
C MET A 29 -21.23 -18.55 -10.67
N LYS A 30 -20.99 -19.84 -10.97
CA LYS A 30 -21.66 -20.56 -12.07
C LYS A 30 -23.18 -20.66 -11.90
N LYS A 31 -23.68 -20.61 -10.67
CA LYS A 31 -25.11 -20.65 -10.34
C LYS A 31 -25.74 -19.25 -10.25
N ASN A 32 -24.98 -18.20 -10.56
CA ASN A 32 -25.38 -16.80 -10.41
C ASN A 32 -25.84 -16.45 -8.98
N ILE A 33 -25.25 -17.11 -7.98
CA ILE A 33 -25.47 -16.79 -6.57
C ILE A 33 -24.63 -15.56 -6.23
N THR A 34 -25.19 -14.63 -5.46
CA THR A 34 -24.47 -13.48 -4.88
C THR A 34 -24.28 -13.69 -3.38
N GLY A 35 -23.19 -13.16 -2.83
CA GLY A 35 -22.97 -13.03 -1.39
C GLY A 35 -23.72 -11.84 -0.79
N ILE A 36 -24.30 -10.94 -1.59
CA ILE A 36 -25.00 -9.76 -1.12
C ILE A 36 -26.39 -10.13 -0.59
N GLY A 37 -26.64 -9.84 0.68
CA GLY A 37 -27.93 -10.04 1.33
C GLY A 37 -28.16 -9.01 2.45
N GLU A 38 -29.19 -9.22 3.28
CA GLU A 38 -29.42 -8.34 4.43
C GLU A 38 -28.27 -8.43 5.43
N VAL A 39 -27.77 -7.26 5.87
CA VAL A 39 -26.76 -7.13 6.92
C VAL A 39 -27.40 -7.42 8.28
N SER A 40 -26.75 -8.29 9.05
CA SER A 40 -27.16 -8.73 10.39
C SER A 40 -26.14 -8.43 11.49
N GLN A 41 -24.91 -8.08 11.15
CA GLN A 41 -23.85 -7.75 12.14
C GLN A 41 -24.15 -6.49 12.97
N PHE A 42 -24.90 -5.53 12.42
CA PHE A 42 -25.32 -4.31 13.11
C PHE A 42 -26.64 -3.76 12.54
N PRO A 43 -27.36 -2.89 13.29
CA PRO A 43 -28.60 -2.27 12.81
C PRO A 43 -28.37 -1.36 11.61
N THR A 44 -29.25 -1.42 10.62
CA THR A 44 -29.21 -0.60 9.40
C THR A 44 -30.47 0.25 9.20
N ASP A 45 -31.37 0.31 10.18
CA ASP A 45 -32.68 0.98 10.12
C ASP A 45 -32.60 2.50 9.86
N GLN A 46 -31.45 3.11 10.18
CA GLN A 46 -31.18 4.54 9.98
C GLN A 46 -30.31 4.83 8.74
N MET A 47 -30.12 3.84 7.86
CA MET A 47 -29.24 3.91 6.70
C MET A 47 -30.04 3.73 5.40
N ILE A 48 -29.46 4.18 4.27
CA ILE A 48 -30.07 4.09 2.94
C ILE A 48 -30.21 2.64 2.47
N SER A 49 -29.27 1.78 2.88
CA SER A 49 -29.19 0.38 2.47
C SER A 49 -29.17 -0.56 3.66
N HIS A 50 -29.84 -1.69 3.50
CA HIS A 50 -29.78 -2.83 4.40
C HIS A 50 -28.97 -3.99 3.82
N PHE A 51 -28.36 -3.80 2.63
CA PHE A 51 -27.70 -4.86 1.87
C PHE A 51 -26.18 -4.77 1.94
N GLY A 52 -25.55 -5.91 2.14
CA GLY A 52 -24.10 -6.09 2.16
C GLY A 52 -23.71 -7.55 2.00
N ALA A 53 -22.48 -7.77 1.60
CA ALA A 53 -21.89 -9.08 1.39
C ALA A 53 -21.16 -9.54 2.67
N GLU A 54 -21.98 -9.83 3.69
CA GLU A 54 -21.56 -10.30 5.00
C GLU A 54 -21.22 -11.80 5.00
N ILE A 55 -20.15 -12.18 5.68
CA ILE A 55 -19.80 -13.57 5.95
C ILE A 55 -20.65 -14.09 7.12
N LYS A 56 -21.76 -14.76 6.79
CA LYS A 56 -22.72 -15.28 7.78
C LYS A 56 -22.27 -16.60 8.40
N ASN A 57 -22.66 -16.84 9.65
CA ASN A 57 -22.44 -18.09 10.39
C ASN A 57 -20.96 -18.53 10.43
N TYR A 58 -20.03 -17.58 10.54
CA TYR A 58 -18.62 -17.90 10.69
C TYR A 58 -18.36 -18.56 12.05
N VAL A 59 -17.64 -19.68 12.02
CA VAL A 59 -17.15 -20.37 13.21
C VAL A 59 -15.63 -20.32 13.16
N SER A 60 -15.05 -19.69 14.18
CA SER A 60 -13.61 -19.50 14.29
C SER A 60 -12.90 -20.84 14.51
N ASP A 61 -11.80 -21.06 13.77
CA ASP A 61 -10.86 -22.14 14.04
C ASP A 61 -10.11 -21.86 15.36
N PRO A 62 -10.11 -22.81 16.33
CA PRO A 62 -9.42 -22.65 17.61
C PRO A 62 -7.94 -22.23 17.50
N GLU A 63 -7.23 -22.58 16.41
CA GLU A 63 -5.83 -22.20 16.21
C GLU A 63 -5.62 -20.70 15.97
N ILE A 64 -6.66 -19.99 15.53
CA ILE A 64 -6.60 -18.57 15.15
C ILE A 64 -7.65 -17.72 15.87
N GLY A 65 -8.42 -18.32 16.79
CA GLY A 65 -9.54 -17.66 17.47
C GLY A 65 -9.13 -16.53 18.42
N ASN A 66 -7.84 -16.39 18.71
CA ASN A 66 -7.28 -15.25 19.44
C ASN A 66 -7.03 -14.01 18.56
N TYR A 67 -7.08 -14.13 17.24
CA TYR A 67 -6.95 -13.00 16.32
C TYR A 67 -8.31 -12.39 16.01
N ASN A 68 -8.34 -11.15 15.51
CA ASN A 68 -9.56 -10.56 15.00
C ASN A 68 -10.05 -11.22 13.69
N LEU A 69 -11.30 -10.96 13.31
CA LEU A 69 -11.89 -11.56 12.10
C LEU A 69 -11.12 -11.23 10.81
N CYS A 70 -10.56 -10.02 10.69
CA CYS A 70 -9.77 -9.61 9.54
C CYS A 70 -8.55 -10.52 9.36
N ILE A 71 -7.79 -10.76 10.42
CA ILE A 71 -6.63 -11.67 10.44
C ILE A 71 -7.07 -13.12 10.25
N GLN A 72 -8.18 -13.54 10.86
CA GLN A 72 -8.66 -14.92 10.71
C GLN A 72 -9.05 -15.24 9.27
N PHE A 73 -9.81 -14.36 8.61
CA PHE A 73 -10.16 -14.52 7.19
C PHE A 73 -8.90 -14.56 6.33
N ALA A 74 -7.92 -13.71 6.64
CA ALA A 74 -6.66 -13.67 5.94
C ALA A 74 -5.87 -14.98 6.07
N ILE A 75 -5.72 -15.51 7.30
CA ILE A 75 -5.01 -16.78 7.54
C ILE A 75 -5.71 -17.94 6.83
N HIS A 76 -7.05 -17.98 6.81
CA HIS A 76 -7.80 -19.01 6.07
C HIS A 76 -7.46 -18.98 4.57
N ALA A 77 -7.57 -17.82 3.93
CA ALA A 77 -7.28 -17.67 2.51
C ALA A 77 -5.78 -17.89 2.18
N ALA A 78 -4.87 -17.43 3.04
CA ALA A 78 -3.44 -17.65 2.89
C ALA A 78 -3.05 -19.13 2.98
N LYS A 79 -3.58 -19.87 3.98
CA LYS A 79 -3.39 -21.32 4.10
C LYS A 79 -3.91 -22.07 2.87
N GLU A 80 -5.05 -21.66 2.31
CA GLU A 80 -5.57 -22.23 1.07
C GLU A 80 -4.63 -21.96 -0.12
N ALA A 81 -4.13 -20.73 -0.27
CA ALA A 81 -3.22 -20.35 -1.36
C ALA A 81 -1.88 -21.12 -1.28
N LEU A 82 -1.29 -21.25 -0.09
CA LEU A 82 -0.08 -22.05 0.15
C LEU A 82 -0.32 -23.53 -0.19
N LYS A 83 -1.44 -24.11 0.31
CA LYS A 83 -1.82 -25.48 0.00
C LYS A 83 -1.99 -25.72 -1.50
N ASP A 84 -2.61 -24.78 -2.21
CA ASP A 84 -2.78 -24.85 -3.67
C ASP A 84 -1.45 -24.81 -4.42
N SER A 85 -0.55 -23.92 -3.99
CA SER A 85 0.80 -23.83 -4.56
C SER A 85 1.65 -25.05 -4.25
N GLN A 86 1.33 -25.82 -3.20
CA GLN A 86 2.17 -26.90 -2.67
C GLN A 86 3.54 -26.41 -2.15
N LEU A 87 3.60 -25.17 -1.66
CA LEU A 87 4.73 -24.64 -0.90
C LEU A 87 4.47 -24.75 0.60
N GLU A 88 5.54 -24.94 1.35
CA GLU A 88 5.54 -24.98 2.81
C GLU A 88 6.59 -24.01 3.34
N ILE A 89 6.20 -23.22 4.34
CA ILE A 89 7.09 -22.31 5.05
C ILE A 89 7.65 -23.05 6.25
N ASN A 90 8.96 -23.08 6.39
CA ASN A 90 9.69 -23.76 7.46
C ASN A 90 10.96 -22.98 7.83
N PRO A 91 11.64 -23.31 8.94
CA PRO A 91 12.82 -22.56 9.40
C PRO A 91 14.00 -22.50 8.41
N HIS A 92 14.03 -23.30 7.34
CA HIS A 92 15.10 -23.26 6.32
C HIS A 92 14.79 -22.33 5.13
N ASN A 93 13.56 -21.84 5.01
CA ASN A 93 13.15 -20.96 3.92
C ASN A 93 12.31 -19.75 4.36
N ALA A 94 11.97 -19.62 5.65
CA ALA A 94 11.15 -18.55 6.19
C ALA A 94 11.64 -17.14 5.81
N ASP A 95 12.95 -16.95 5.75
CA ASP A 95 13.65 -15.72 5.36
C ASP A 95 13.49 -15.37 3.87
N ARG A 96 13.15 -16.37 3.04
CA ARG A 96 12.93 -16.24 1.59
C ARG A 96 11.46 -16.17 1.21
N PHE A 97 10.55 -16.11 2.19
CA PHE A 97 9.15 -15.77 1.97
C PHE A 97 8.90 -14.32 2.39
N ALA A 98 8.15 -13.59 1.58
CA ALA A 98 7.67 -12.24 1.92
C ALA A 98 6.15 -12.19 1.91
N LEU A 99 5.59 -11.22 2.63
CA LEU A 99 4.17 -10.91 2.68
C LEU A 99 3.91 -9.47 2.22
N CYS A 100 3.09 -9.30 1.19
CA CYS A 100 2.49 -8.02 0.82
C CYS A 100 0.98 -8.09 1.07
N PHE A 101 0.49 -7.34 2.05
CA PHE A 101 -0.87 -7.40 2.54
C PHE A 101 -1.62 -6.10 2.31
N GLY A 102 -2.80 -6.15 1.71
CA GLY A 102 -3.66 -4.99 1.48
C GLY A 102 -4.82 -4.91 2.48
N THR A 103 -5.02 -3.75 3.09
CA THR A 103 -6.19 -3.47 3.93
C THR A 103 -6.58 -2.00 3.83
N CYS A 104 -7.88 -1.71 3.95
CA CYS A 104 -8.38 -0.34 4.06
C CYS A 104 -8.66 0.03 5.52
N ASN A 105 -9.18 -0.93 6.29
CA ASN A 105 -9.80 -0.66 7.59
C ASN A 105 -9.11 -1.37 8.76
N GLY A 106 -8.22 -2.33 8.48
CA GLY A 106 -7.52 -3.11 9.48
C GLY A 106 -8.49 -3.73 10.49
N GLY A 107 -8.32 -3.40 11.77
CA GLY A 107 -9.17 -3.86 12.87
C GLY A 107 -10.26 -2.90 13.32
N ILE A 108 -10.74 -1.98 12.46
CA ILE A 108 -11.75 -0.98 12.87
C ILE A 108 -13.03 -1.58 13.46
N ALA A 109 -13.45 -2.76 12.99
CA ALA A 109 -14.64 -3.47 13.49
C ALA A 109 -14.48 -3.94 14.95
N ASP A 110 -13.26 -4.24 15.38
CA ASP A 110 -12.97 -4.49 16.78
C ASP A 110 -12.85 -3.17 17.55
N PHE A 111 -12.16 -2.19 16.97
CA PHE A 111 -11.97 -0.88 17.57
C PHE A 111 -13.31 -0.21 17.95
N GLU A 112 -14.34 -0.31 17.11
CA GLU A 112 -15.65 0.29 17.37
C GLU A 112 -16.41 -0.36 18.54
N LYS A 113 -16.01 -1.56 19.00
CA LYS A 113 -16.58 -2.20 20.21
C LYS A 113 -16.27 -1.44 21.49
N ALA A 114 -15.23 -0.60 21.50
CA ALA A 114 -14.94 0.29 22.61
C ALA A 114 -16.09 1.30 22.83
N LYS A 115 -16.89 1.62 21.79
CA LYS A 115 -18.05 2.53 21.77
C LYS A 115 -17.80 3.98 22.22
N LYS A 116 -16.68 4.27 22.87
CA LYS A 116 -16.27 5.61 23.31
C LYS A 116 -14.76 5.71 23.24
N LEU A 117 -14.29 6.88 22.81
CA LEU A 117 -12.85 7.16 22.68
C LEU A 117 -12.14 7.37 24.03
N VAL A 118 -12.87 7.55 25.13
CA VAL A 118 -12.31 7.69 26.48
C VAL A 118 -12.15 6.36 27.22
N ASP A 119 -12.69 5.28 26.65
CA ASP A 119 -12.71 3.94 27.24
C ASP A 119 -11.93 2.95 26.37
N LEU A 120 -10.85 3.40 25.72
CA LEU A 120 -10.01 2.52 24.90
C LEU A 120 -9.34 1.47 25.77
N ASP A 121 -9.56 0.20 25.45
CA ASP A 121 -8.89 -0.94 26.05
C ASP A 121 -7.84 -1.54 25.09
N TYR A 122 -6.93 -2.32 25.66
CA TYR A 122 -5.86 -2.94 24.90
C TYR A 122 -6.37 -3.96 23.87
N GLU A 123 -7.39 -4.75 24.22
CA GLU A 123 -7.88 -5.87 23.43
C GLU A 123 -8.44 -5.42 22.08
N TYR A 124 -9.19 -4.32 22.06
CA TYR A 124 -9.74 -3.77 20.82
C TYR A 124 -8.79 -2.80 20.12
N THR A 125 -7.91 -2.12 20.86
CA THR A 125 -7.00 -1.12 20.29
C THR A 125 -5.78 -1.74 19.60
N ILE A 126 -5.32 -2.93 20.03
CA ILE A 126 -4.13 -3.56 19.44
C ILE A 126 -4.27 -3.82 17.93
N ASN A 127 -5.51 -4.01 17.44
CA ASN A 127 -5.80 -4.25 16.03
C ASN A 127 -6.10 -2.97 15.24
N PHE A 128 -6.11 -1.79 15.86
CA PHE A 128 -6.34 -0.52 15.16
C PHE A 128 -5.22 -0.16 14.16
N PRO A 129 -3.93 -0.27 14.49
CA PRO A 129 -2.87 0.05 13.55
C PRO A 129 -2.93 -0.85 12.30
N LEU A 130 -2.78 -0.25 11.11
CA LEU A 130 -3.01 -0.92 9.82
C LEU A 130 -1.91 -1.92 9.43
N PHE A 131 -0.78 -1.93 10.14
CA PHE A 131 0.30 -2.89 9.94
C PHE A 131 0.12 -4.17 10.78
N GLN A 132 -0.66 -4.11 11.86
CA GLN A 132 -0.81 -5.20 12.84
C GLN A 132 -1.29 -6.50 12.18
N GLN A 133 -2.19 -6.38 11.21
CA GLN A 133 -2.85 -7.52 10.58
C GLN A 133 -1.84 -8.29 9.74
N GLY A 134 -1.04 -7.59 8.93
CA GLY A 134 0.07 -8.17 8.17
C GLY A 134 1.07 -8.88 9.07
N ASP A 135 1.47 -8.25 10.17
CA ASP A 135 2.42 -8.83 11.13
C ASP A 135 1.88 -10.09 11.80
N CYS A 136 0.61 -10.09 12.23
CA CYS A 136 -0.02 -11.27 12.82
C CYS A 136 -0.10 -12.43 11.81
N ILE A 137 -0.40 -12.15 10.55
CA ILE A 137 -0.43 -13.15 9.47
C ILE A 137 0.98 -13.71 9.26
N ALA A 138 1.99 -12.85 9.10
CA ALA A 138 3.38 -13.27 8.90
C ALA A 138 3.88 -14.15 10.06
N LYS A 139 3.62 -13.71 11.31
CA LYS A 139 3.97 -14.46 12.51
C LYS A 139 3.27 -15.82 12.57
N HIS A 140 1.98 -15.88 12.24
CA HIS A 140 1.22 -17.13 12.25
C HIS A 140 1.70 -18.12 11.19
N LEU A 141 2.12 -17.63 10.02
CA LEU A 141 2.60 -18.44 8.92
C LEU A 141 4.10 -18.76 8.98
N GLY A 142 4.84 -18.16 9.92
CA GLY A 142 6.29 -18.34 10.06
C GLY A 142 7.10 -17.63 8.96
N ILE A 143 6.61 -16.49 8.46
CA ILE A 143 7.32 -15.67 7.47
C ILE A 143 8.36 -14.81 8.19
N GLU A 144 9.63 -14.87 7.76
CA GLU A 144 10.75 -14.10 8.33
C GLU A 144 11.38 -13.12 7.33
N GLY A 145 10.91 -13.09 6.08
CA GLY A 145 11.30 -12.06 5.11
C GLY A 145 10.50 -10.76 5.26
N SER A 146 10.40 -9.98 4.18
CA SER A 146 9.75 -8.66 4.21
C SER A 146 8.24 -8.76 4.45
N VAL A 147 7.69 -7.91 5.33
CA VAL A 147 6.26 -7.77 5.59
C VAL A 147 5.86 -6.32 5.35
N ILE A 148 4.93 -6.10 4.42
CA ILE A 148 4.45 -4.77 4.03
C ILE A 148 2.94 -4.76 4.06
N SER A 149 2.35 -3.79 4.76
CA SER A 149 0.91 -3.53 4.69
C SER A 149 0.63 -2.32 3.81
N ASN A 150 -0.04 -2.51 2.67
CA ASN A 150 -0.48 -1.44 1.80
C ASN A 150 -1.85 -0.94 2.21
N VAL A 151 -1.99 0.39 2.26
CA VAL A 151 -3.17 1.06 2.84
C VAL A 151 -3.75 2.09 1.87
N THR A 152 -3.84 1.73 0.59
CA THR A 152 -4.35 2.57 -0.51
C THR A 152 -5.85 2.40 -0.75
N ALA A 153 -6.62 2.35 0.35
CA ALA A 153 -8.06 2.14 0.34
C ALA A 153 -8.49 0.96 -0.55
N CYS A 154 -9.42 1.18 -1.48
CA CYS A 154 -9.99 0.19 -2.39
C CYS A 154 -8.99 -0.50 -3.32
N ALA A 155 -7.79 0.09 -3.49
CA ALA A 155 -6.73 -0.42 -4.34
C ALA A 155 -5.61 -1.14 -3.55
N ALA A 156 -5.72 -1.24 -2.21
CA ALA A 156 -4.67 -1.74 -1.33
C ALA A 156 -4.05 -3.07 -1.78
N SER A 157 -4.86 -4.11 -1.96
CA SER A 157 -4.33 -5.43 -2.38
C SER A 157 -3.84 -5.47 -3.84
N GLY A 158 -4.31 -4.56 -4.70
CA GLY A 158 -3.78 -4.40 -6.07
C GLY A 158 -2.39 -3.78 -6.06
N HIS A 159 -2.17 -2.80 -5.18
CA HIS A 159 -0.85 -2.25 -4.89
C HIS A 159 0.07 -3.32 -4.29
N SER A 160 -0.42 -4.13 -3.33
CA SER A 160 0.34 -5.26 -2.76
C SER A 160 0.81 -6.26 -3.83
N LEU A 161 0.03 -6.47 -4.89
CA LEU A 161 0.45 -7.33 -6.00
C LEU A 161 1.57 -6.72 -6.82
N GLY A 162 1.51 -5.42 -7.12
CA GLY A 162 2.62 -4.70 -7.75
C GLY A 162 3.90 -4.78 -6.92
N PHE A 163 3.80 -4.65 -5.59
CA PHE A 163 4.94 -4.83 -4.69
C PHE A 163 5.48 -6.25 -4.66
N GLY A 164 4.61 -7.25 -4.54
CA GLY A 164 5.03 -8.64 -4.53
C GLY A 164 5.71 -9.04 -5.84
N TYR A 165 5.22 -8.52 -6.97
CA TYR A 165 5.89 -8.64 -8.27
C TYR A 165 7.30 -8.03 -8.24
N GLU A 166 7.44 -6.80 -7.74
CA GLU A 166 8.73 -6.12 -7.66
C GLU A 166 9.74 -6.86 -6.79
N VAL A 167 9.36 -7.18 -5.55
CA VAL A 167 10.17 -7.92 -4.57
C VAL A 167 10.65 -9.25 -5.15
N LEU A 168 9.76 -10.01 -5.79
CA LEU A 168 10.11 -11.31 -6.35
C LEU A 168 10.96 -11.19 -7.62
N SER A 169 10.73 -10.17 -8.44
CA SER A 169 11.43 -10.00 -9.72
C SER A 169 12.93 -9.76 -9.57
N GLN A 170 13.38 -9.34 -8.39
CA GLN A 170 14.79 -9.20 -8.02
C GLN A 170 15.51 -10.56 -7.89
N GLY A 171 14.77 -11.65 -7.61
CA GLY A 171 15.31 -13.02 -7.55
C GLY A 171 15.89 -13.44 -6.20
N ASN A 172 15.71 -12.64 -5.14
CA ASN A 172 16.19 -12.94 -3.79
C ASN A 172 15.19 -13.71 -2.93
N MET A 173 13.92 -13.79 -3.37
CA MET A 173 12.85 -14.49 -2.66
C MET A 173 12.50 -15.81 -3.36
N GLU A 174 12.09 -16.79 -2.56
CA GLU A 174 11.57 -18.08 -2.99
C GLU A 174 10.13 -17.94 -3.48
N ALA A 175 9.29 -17.26 -2.71
CA ALA A 175 7.93 -16.90 -3.08
C ALA A 175 7.50 -15.63 -2.34
N VAL A 176 6.50 -14.95 -2.90
CA VAL A 176 5.82 -13.85 -2.21
C VAL A 176 4.36 -14.21 -2.05
N LEU A 177 3.87 -14.17 -0.82
CA LEU A 177 2.47 -14.27 -0.52
C LEU A 177 1.86 -12.88 -0.63
N VAL A 178 0.89 -12.71 -1.53
CA VAL A 178 0.18 -11.44 -1.71
C VAL A 178 -1.28 -11.65 -1.37
N GLY A 179 -1.86 -10.76 -0.56
CA GLY A 179 -3.27 -10.85 -0.26
C GLY A 179 -3.87 -9.56 0.26
N GLY A 180 -5.10 -9.67 0.74
CA GLY A 180 -5.79 -8.59 1.42
C GLY A 180 -7.01 -9.10 2.16
N SER A 181 -7.40 -8.39 3.21
CA SER A 181 -8.54 -8.73 4.06
C SER A 181 -9.14 -7.46 4.66
N ASP A 182 -10.47 -7.39 4.69
CA ASP A 182 -11.23 -6.41 5.45
C ASP A 182 -12.55 -7.02 5.92
N THR A 183 -13.04 -6.53 7.06
CA THR A 183 -14.32 -6.93 7.68
C THR A 183 -15.36 -5.84 7.56
N MET A 184 -16.63 -6.21 7.67
CA MET A 184 -17.72 -5.25 7.76
C MET A 184 -17.60 -4.47 9.09
N SER A 185 -17.93 -3.18 9.06
CA SER A 185 -17.91 -2.29 10.22
C SER A 185 -19.08 -1.32 10.14
N GLU A 186 -19.75 -1.08 11.27
CA GLU A 186 -20.88 -0.16 11.36
C GLU A 186 -20.43 1.27 11.05
N THR A 187 -19.28 1.68 11.58
CA THR A 187 -18.75 3.02 11.36
C THR A 187 -18.34 3.23 9.91
N VAL A 188 -17.80 2.22 9.23
CA VAL A 188 -17.47 2.32 7.79
C VAL A 188 -18.74 2.37 6.94
N PHE A 189 -19.72 1.52 7.25
CA PHE A 189 -21.01 1.51 6.56
C PHE A 189 -21.73 2.86 6.71
N ALA A 190 -21.73 3.43 7.91
CA ALA A 190 -22.26 4.77 8.18
C ALA A 190 -21.53 5.87 7.37
N GLY A 191 -20.23 5.69 7.12
CA GLY A 191 -19.42 6.61 6.32
C GLY A 191 -19.83 6.63 4.87
N PHE A 192 -19.90 5.46 4.23
CA PHE A 192 -20.40 5.33 2.86
C PHE A 192 -21.87 5.76 2.74
N ASN A 193 -22.68 5.54 3.78
CA ASN A 193 -24.04 6.06 3.88
C ASN A 193 -24.07 7.59 3.88
N SER A 194 -23.18 8.25 4.65
CA SER A 194 -23.07 9.72 4.69
C SER A 194 -22.67 10.32 3.34
N LEU A 195 -21.92 9.57 2.53
CA LEU A 195 -21.56 9.93 1.15
C LEU A 195 -22.67 9.67 0.13
N GLN A 196 -23.81 9.10 0.54
CA GLN A 196 -24.91 8.67 -0.35
C GLN A 196 -24.44 7.73 -1.48
N SER A 197 -23.45 6.89 -1.16
CA SER A 197 -22.80 6.02 -2.14
C SER A 197 -23.34 4.59 -2.16
N LEU A 198 -24.18 4.23 -1.17
CA LEU A 198 -24.74 2.89 -1.02
C LEU A 198 -25.95 2.67 -1.93
N SER A 199 -26.03 1.49 -2.54
CA SER A 199 -27.19 1.05 -3.30
C SER A 199 -28.29 0.52 -2.36
N PRO A 200 -29.57 0.88 -2.55
CA PRO A 200 -30.68 0.40 -1.72
C PRO A 200 -31.06 -1.06 -1.96
N THR A 201 -30.56 -1.67 -3.05
CA THR A 201 -30.65 -3.11 -3.35
C THR A 201 -29.25 -3.66 -3.60
N PRO A 202 -29.05 -4.97 -3.82
CA PRO A 202 -27.77 -5.47 -4.32
C PRO A 202 -27.28 -4.64 -5.52
N CYS A 203 -26.00 -4.25 -5.49
CA CYS A 203 -25.44 -3.35 -6.48
C CYS A 203 -25.50 -3.96 -7.89
N ALA A 204 -25.72 -3.09 -8.87
CA ALA A 204 -25.69 -3.45 -10.29
C ALA A 204 -24.68 -2.55 -10.99
N PRO A 205 -23.36 -2.88 -10.95
CA PRO A 205 -22.33 -2.13 -11.67
C PRO A 205 -22.76 -1.79 -13.10
N PHE A 206 -22.52 -0.54 -13.52
CA PHE A 206 -22.93 0.02 -14.83
C PHE A 206 -24.45 0.13 -15.06
N GLY A 207 -25.28 -0.46 -14.22
CA GLY A 207 -26.74 -0.48 -14.31
C GLY A 207 -27.46 0.30 -13.21
N TYR A 208 -28.74 -0.03 -13.03
CA TYR A 208 -29.60 0.53 -11.98
C TYR A 208 -29.99 -0.52 -10.93
N PRO A 209 -30.15 -0.13 -9.64
CA PRO A 209 -29.91 1.22 -9.11
C PRO A 209 -28.43 1.56 -8.97
N THR A 210 -28.12 2.87 -8.95
CA THR A 210 -26.76 3.38 -8.73
C THR A 210 -26.37 3.24 -7.26
N GLY A 211 -25.12 2.88 -7.02
CA GLY A 211 -24.51 2.76 -5.70
C GLY A 211 -23.78 1.43 -5.55
N LEU A 212 -23.03 1.30 -4.46
CA LEU A 212 -22.29 0.09 -4.11
C LEU A 212 -22.97 -0.67 -2.96
N SER A 213 -22.75 -1.98 -2.89
CA SER A 213 -23.00 -2.79 -1.69
C SER A 213 -21.66 -3.08 -1.05
N LEU A 214 -21.49 -2.84 0.25
CA LEU A 214 -20.25 -3.17 0.95
C LEU A 214 -20.11 -4.68 1.13
N GLY A 215 -18.89 -5.18 1.27
CA GLY A 215 -18.61 -6.58 1.52
C GLY A 215 -17.43 -6.78 2.46
N GLU A 216 -17.24 -8.02 2.89
CA GLU A 216 -16.07 -8.46 3.65
C GLU A 216 -15.49 -9.77 3.11
N GLY A 217 -14.23 -10.02 3.44
CA GLY A 217 -13.54 -11.25 3.09
C GLY A 217 -12.05 -11.04 2.85
N ALA A 218 -11.41 -12.14 2.46
CA ALA A 218 -9.99 -12.18 2.15
C ALA A 218 -9.70 -13.03 0.92
N ALA A 219 -8.63 -12.71 0.20
CA ALA A 219 -8.06 -13.58 -0.81
C ALA A 219 -6.53 -13.41 -0.87
N PHE A 220 -5.87 -14.47 -1.30
CA PHE A 220 -4.42 -14.57 -1.38
C PHE A 220 -3.98 -15.29 -2.65
N VAL A 221 -2.81 -14.90 -3.14
CA VAL A 221 -2.08 -15.58 -4.21
C VAL A 221 -0.65 -15.85 -3.79
N VAL A 222 -0.10 -16.95 -4.28
CA VAL A 222 1.33 -17.27 -4.17
C VAL A 222 2.00 -16.90 -5.48
N LEU A 223 2.96 -15.97 -5.40
CA LEU A 223 3.79 -15.56 -6.52
C LEU A 223 5.12 -16.30 -6.50
N GLU A 224 5.52 -16.86 -7.63
CA GLU A 224 6.84 -17.46 -7.85
C GLU A 224 7.50 -16.91 -9.10
N THR A 225 8.83 -17.00 -9.17
CA THR A 225 9.51 -16.85 -10.46
C THR A 225 9.12 -18.01 -11.37
N LEU A 226 8.94 -17.74 -12.67
CA LEU A 226 8.57 -18.76 -13.63
C LEU A 226 9.58 -19.92 -13.62
N GLU A 227 10.87 -19.61 -13.50
CA GLU A 227 11.92 -20.63 -13.48
C GLU A 227 11.73 -21.62 -12.33
N ARG A 228 11.49 -21.13 -11.10
CA ARG A 228 11.21 -22.00 -9.94
C ARG A 228 9.92 -22.78 -10.09
N ALA A 229 8.85 -22.12 -10.56
CA ALA A 229 7.57 -22.76 -10.78
C ALA A 229 7.69 -23.92 -11.79
N LEU A 230 8.45 -23.73 -12.88
CA LEU A 230 8.71 -24.78 -13.87
C LEU A 230 9.60 -25.90 -13.32
N GLU A 231 10.64 -25.56 -12.56
CA GLU A 231 11.57 -26.54 -11.96
C GLU A 231 10.83 -27.53 -11.05
N ARG A 232 9.96 -27.03 -10.18
CA ARG A 232 9.15 -27.87 -9.28
C ARG A 232 7.84 -28.38 -9.90
N LYS A 233 7.60 -28.12 -11.19
CA LYS A 233 6.38 -28.50 -11.92
C LYS A 233 5.09 -28.00 -11.26
N ALA A 234 5.12 -26.77 -10.75
CA ALA A 234 3.97 -26.11 -10.18
C ALA A 234 2.83 -25.97 -11.21
N PHE A 235 1.59 -26.02 -10.73
CA PHE A 235 0.47 -25.52 -11.52
C PHE A 235 0.60 -23.99 -11.63
N ILE A 236 0.35 -23.44 -12.80
CA ILE A 236 0.42 -21.99 -13.04
C ILE A 236 -0.95 -21.54 -13.55
N TYR A 237 -1.56 -20.57 -12.87
CA TYR A 237 -2.82 -19.94 -13.31
C TYR A 237 -2.57 -18.92 -14.41
N ALA A 238 -1.63 -18.00 -14.17
CA ALA A 238 -1.30 -16.92 -15.08
C ALA A 238 0.09 -16.37 -14.79
N GLU A 239 0.65 -15.67 -15.76
CA GLU A 239 1.83 -14.81 -15.61
C GLU A 239 1.37 -13.36 -15.38
N ILE A 240 1.99 -12.66 -14.42
CA ILE A 240 1.85 -11.21 -14.29
C ILE A 240 2.87 -10.59 -15.23
N CYS A 241 2.39 -9.99 -16.32
CA CYS A 241 3.26 -9.47 -17.37
C CYS A 241 3.44 -7.94 -17.34
N GLY A 242 2.60 -7.24 -16.57
CA GLY A 242 2.74 -5.80 -16.35
C GLY A 242 1.74 -5.30 -15.31
N TYR A 243 2.04 -4.15 -14.71
CA TYR A 243 1.14 -3.50 -13.77
C TYR A 243 1.26 -1.97 -13.85
N GLY A 244 0.25 -1.21 -13.45
CA GLY A 244 0.31 0.24 -13.27
C GLY A 244 -0.26 0.65 -11.91
N LEU A 245 0.31 1.67 -11.26
CA LEU A 245 -0.07 2.15 -9.91
C LEU A 245 -0.13 3.70 -9.84
N ASP A 246 -0.96 4.37 -10.63
CA ASP A 246 -0.95 5.84 -10.74
C ASP A 246 -1.86 6.56 -9.73
N GLN A 247 -1.71 7.89 -9.64
CA GLN A 247 -2.60 8.78 -8.90
C GLN A 247 -3.31 9.83 -9.77
N ASP A 248 -4.57 10.13 -9.49
CA ASP A 248 -5.38 11.10 -10.25
C ASP A 248 -4.92 12.55 -10.08
N ALA A 249 -4.48 12.94 -8.87
CA ALA A 249 -4.22 14.32 -8.47
C ALA A 249 -5.41 15.28 -8.71
N HIS A 250 -6.64 14.81 -8.48
CA HIS A 250 -7.87 15.55 -8.81
C HIS A 250 -8.70 15.95 -7.59
N HIS A 251 -9.23 14.97 -6.85
CA HIS A 251 -10.09 15.19 -5.70
C HIS A 251 -9.95 14.03 -4.70
N ILE A 252 -10.22 14.29 -3.42
CA ILE A 252 -10.01 13.28 -2.35
C ILE A 252 -10.99 12.10 -2.43
N THR A 253 -12.20 12.31 -2.95
CA THR A 253 -13.21 11.24 -3.08
C THR A 253 -13.76 11.06 -4.48
N ALA A 254 -13.61 12.06 -5.35
CA ALA A 254 -14.23 12.05 -6.67
C ALA A 254 -13.17 11.60 -7.69
N PRO A 255 -13.48 10.62 -8.55
CA PRO A 255 -12.55 10.23 -9.59
C PRO A 255 -12.40 11.37 -10.60
N HIS A 256 -11.28 11.40 -11.32
CA HIS A 256 -11.10 12.37 -12.39
C HIS A 256 -12.17 12.16 -13.49
N PRO A 257 -13.03 13.14 -13.83
CA PRO A 257 -14.17 12.93 -14.73
C PRO A 257 -13.76 12.45 -16.13
N GLU A 258 -12.58 12.88 -16.59
CA GLU A 258 -11.98 12.46 -17.85
C GLU A 258 -11.28 11.08 -17.83
N GLY A 259 -11.26 10.35 -16.72
CA GLY A 259 -10.61 9.03 -16.64
C GLY A 259 -9.10 9.02 -16.92
N ASP A 260 -8.41 10.16 -16.76
CA ASP A 260 -6.98 10.31 -17.07
C ASP A 260 -6.10 9.35 -16.24
N GLY A 261 -6.35 9.23 -14.93
CA GLY A 261 -5.60 8.30 -14.07
C GLY A 261 -5.83 6.83 -14.43
N VAL A 262 -7.09 6.43 -14.67
CA VAL A 262 -7.44 5.09 -15.16
C VAL A 262 -6.70 4.79 -16.48
N ALA A 263 -6.71 5.74 -17.42
CA ALA A 263 -6.07 5.56 -18.71
C ALA A 263 -4.55 5.37 -18.58
N ARG A 264 -3.87 6.22 -17.79
CA ARG A 264 -2.42 6.08 -17.56
C ARG A 264 -2.06 4.76 -16.90
N THR A 265 -2.85 4.34 -15.92
CA THR A 265 -2.62 3.10 -15.18
C THR A 265 -2.65 1.88 -16.12
N VAL A 266 -3.66 1.81 -17.00
CA VAL A 266 -3.79 0.74 -18.00
C VAL A 266 -2.67 0.82 -19.04
N ILE A 267 -2.35 2.02 -19.55
CA ILE A 267 -1.25 2.22 -20.51
C ILE A 267 0.08 1.77 -19.91
N SER A 268 0.33 2.05 -18.63
CA SER A 268 1.54 1.64 -17.92
C SER A 268 1.68 0.11 -17.88
N ALA A 269 0.60 -0.61 -17.51
CA ALA A 269 0.58 -2.07 -17.48
C ALA A 269 0.83 -2.68 -18.88
N LEU A 270 0.15 -2.16 -19.90
CA LEU A 270 0.32 -2.60 -21.30
C LEU A 270 1.73 -2.33 -21.83
N SER A 271 2.29 -1.15 -21.53
CA SER A 271 3.62 -0.72 -21.97
C SER A 271 4.72 -1.60 -21.40
N GLN A 272 4.66 -1.91 -20.09
CA GLN A 272 5.59 -2.84 -19.44
C GLN A 272 5.57 -4.23 -20.10
N ALA A 273 4.38 -4.70 -20.46
CA ALA A 273 4.19 -6.00 -21.10
C ALA A 273 4.44 -6.00 -22.62
N LYS A 274 4.54 -4.82 -23.25
CA LYS A 274 4.51 -4.61 -24.71
C LYS A 274 3.31 -5.27 -25.38
N VAL A 275 2.15 -5.24 -24.71
CA VAL A 275 0.89 -5.80 -25.19
C VAL A 275 0.07 -4.69 -25.85
N LYS A 276 -0.45 -4.96 -27.05
CA LYS A 276 -1.33 -4.02 -27.76
C LYS A 276 -2.77 -4.14 -27.22
N PRO A 277 -3.56 -3.05 -27.19
CA PRO A 277 -4.95 -3.10 -26.77
C PRO A 277 -5.80 -4.21 -27.42
N ALA A 278 -5.60 -4.46 -28.72
CA ALA A 278 -6.33 -5.49 -29.48
C ALA A 278 -6.06 -6.94 -29.02
N GLN A 279 -5.07 -7.17 -28.16
CA GLN A 279 -4.76 -8.49 -27.60
C GLN A 279 -5.49 -8.76 -26.28
N ILE A 280 -6.12 -7.73 -25.68
CA ILE A 280 -6.88 -7.89 -24.45
C ILE A 280 -8.20 -8.56 -24.76
N GLY A 281 -8.45 -9.70 -24.12
CA GLY A 281 -9.66 -10.51 -24.34
C GLY A 281 -10.70 -10.42 -23.23
N TYR A 282 -10.36 -9.81 -22.08
CA TYR A 282 -11.28 -9.64 -20.96
C TYR A 282 -10.82 -8.53 -20.01
N ILE A 283 -11.76 -7.84 -19.38
CA ILE A 283 -11.52 -6.83 -18.34
C ILE A 283 -12.42 -7.13 -17.14
N ASN A 284 -11.80 -7.37 -15.97
CA ASN A 284 -12.48 -7.20 -14.70
C ASN A 284 -12.32 -5.75 -14.25
N ALA A 285 -13.40 -5.00 -14.34
CA ALA A 285 -13.46 -3.59 -14.02
C ALA A 285 -13.59 -3.36 -12.51
N HIS A 286 -13.17 -2.19 -12.06
CA HIS A 286 -13.44 -1.73 -10.71
C HIS A 286 -14.95 -1.62 -10.47
N GLY A 287 -15.73 -1.09 -11.41
CA GLY A 287 -17.20 -1.17 -11.48
C GLY A 287 -17.91 -1.25 -10.13
N THR A 288 -17.89 -0.16 -9.36
CA THR A 288 -18.50 -0.12 -8.01
C THR A 288 -20.02 -0.06 -8.04
N GLY A 289 -20.60 0.35 -9.17
CA GLY A 289 -22.01 0.70 -9.27
C GLY A 289 -22.28 2.17 -8.99
N THR A 290 -21.31 2.94 -8.49
CA THR A 290 -21.48 4.39 -8.35
C THR A 290 -21.37 5.07 -9.72
N GLY A 291 -22.21 6.09 -9.96
CA GLY A 291 -22.32 6.71 -11.28
C GLY A 291 -21.03 7.38 -11.74
N ALA A 292 -20.36 8.11 -10.83
CA ALA A 292 -19.12 8.82 -11.15
C ALA A 292 -17.96 7.86 -11.44
N ASN A 293 -17.79 6.81 -10.64
CA ASN A 293 -16.74 5.83 -10.85
C ASN A 293 -16.91 5.08 -12.17
N ASP A 294 -18.09 4.51 -12.39
CA ASP A 294 -18.30 3.65 -13.56
C ASP A 294 -18.16 4.46 -14.86
N ALA A 295 -18.63 5.71 -14.89
CA ALA A 295 -18.43 6.60 -16.04
C ALA A 295 -16.95 6.97 -16.24
N CYS A 296 -16.23 7.31 -15.18
CA CYS A 296 -14.79 7.59 -15.22
C CYS A 296 -14.01 6.37 -15.77
N GLU A 297 -14.32 5.18 -15.27
CA GLU A 297 -13.63 3.96 -15.65
C GLU A 297 -13.83 3.62 -17.12
N LEU A 298 -15.07 3.66 -17.61
CA LEU A 298 -15.35 3.42 -19.04
C LEU A 298 -14.66 4.47 -19.93
N THR A 299 -14.61 5.72 -19.49
CA THR A 299 -13.90 6.81 -20.20
C THR A 299 -12.40 6.56 -20.25
N GLY A 300 -11.79 6.19 -19.12
CA GLY A 300 -10.37 5.90 -19.03
C GLY A 300 -9.96 4.67 -19.84
N LEU A 301 -10.75 3.59 -19.77
CA LEU A 301 -10.55 2.38 -20.58
C LEU A 301 -10.62 2.67 -22.07
N ARG A 302 -11.61 3.46 -22.50
CA ARG A 302 -11.75 3.92 -23.89
C ARG A 302 -10.52 4.71 -24.35
N LYS A 303 -10.00 5.61 -23.51
CA LYS A 303 -8.77 6.38 -23.78
C LYS A 303 -7.53 5.48 -23.88
N ALA A 304 -7.41 4.46 -23.03
CA ALA A 304 -6.26 3.56 -23.01
C ALA A 304 -6.27 2.50 -24.13
N LEU A 305 -7.45 1.96 -24.44
CA LEU A 305 -7.60 0.80 -25.32
C LEU A 305 -8.06 1.18 -26.74
N GLY A 306 -8.54 2.41 -26.92
CA GLY A 306 -8.98 2.95 -28.20
C GLY A 306 -10.49 2.80 -28.43
N GLU A 307 -11.06 3.79 -29.14
CA GLU A 307 -12.50 3.94 -29.39
C GLU A 307 -13.15 2.73 -30.07
N ASP A 308 -12.44 2.11 -31.02
CA ASP A 308 -12.98 0.99 -31.80
C ASP A 308 -12.76 -0.36 -31.12
N ILE A 309 -11.67 -0.51 -30.36
CA ILE A 309 -11.27 -1.79 -29.76
C ILE A 309 -12.00 -2.02 -28.45
N PHE A 310 -12.02 -1.01 -27.56
CA PHE A 310 -12.56 -1.16 -26.21
C PHE A 310 -14.01 -1.68 -26.19
N PRO A 311 -14.95 -1.15 -27.00
CA PRO A 311 -16.33 -1.65 -27.03
C PRO A 311 -16.49 -3.14 -27.32
N THR A 312 -15.49 -3.77 -27.96
CA THR A 312 -15.52 -5.18 -28.37
C THR A 312 -14.99 -6.14 -27.30
N ILE A 313 -14.32 -5.62 -26.26
CA ILE A 313 -13.70 -6.44 -25.21
C ILE A 313 -14.76 -6.78 -24.15
N PRO A 314 -14.98 -8.06 -23.83
CA PRO A 314 -15.85 -8.46 -22.72
C PRO A 314 -15.41 -7.84 -21.40
N LEU A 315 -16.34 -7.19 -20.71
CA LEU A 315 -16.12 -6.50 -19.44
C LEU A 315 -17.15 -6.93 -18.39
N SER A 316 -16.71 -7.14 -17.15
CA SER A 316 -17.61 -7.33 -16.01
C SER A 316 -17.06 -6.72 -14.72
N SER A 317 -17.86 -6.69 -13.67
CA SER A 317 -17.42 -6.37 -12.30
C SER A 317 -17.83 -7.47 -11.33
N SER A 318 -16.84 -8.09 -10.68
CA SER A 318 -17.10 -9.12 -9.67
C SER A 318 -17.76 -8.57 -8.39
N LYS A 319 -17.82 -7.25 -8.19
CA LYS A 319 -18.45 -6.64 -7.00
C LYS A 319 -19.94 -6.97 -6.89
N ALA A 320 -20.59 -7.35 -7.99
CA ALA A 320 -21.96 -7.85 -7.96
C ALA A 320 -22.10 -9.22 -7.25
N TYR A 321 -21.02 -10.00 -7.15
CA TYR A 321 -20.98 -11.24 -6.36
C TYR A 321 -20.59 -10.99 -4.90
N PHE A 322 -19.56 -10.19 -4.66
CA PHE A 322 -18.87 -10.10 -3.36
C PHE A 322 -19.15 -8.81 -2.59
N GLY A 323 -19.94 -7.89 -3.15
CA GLY A 323 -19.92 -6.49 -2.71
C GLY A 323 -18.54 -5.85 -2.91
N HIS A 324 -18.38 -4.64 -2.41
CA HIS A 324 -17.10 -3.95 -2.37
C HIS A 324 -16.37 -4.29 -1.06
N THR A 325 -15.43 -5.23 -1.13
CA THR A 325 -14.63 -5.72 0.00
C THR A 325 -13.41 -4.84 0.33
N LEU A 326 -13.53 -3.55 0.04
CA LEU A 326 -12.57 -2.50 0.43
C LEU A 326 -11.12 -2.84 0.03
N GLY A 327 -10.18 -2.94 0.96
CA GLY A 327 -8.77 -3.24 0.70
C GLY A 327 -8.54 -4.64 0.13
N ALA A 328 -9.47 -5.59 0.35
CA ALA A 328 -9.44 -6.93 -0.24
C ALA A 328 -10.05 -7.01 -1.65
N ALA A 329 -10.65 -5.93 -2.16
CA ALA A 329 -11.40 -5.94 -3.42
C ALA A 329 -10.58 -6.42 -4.61
N ALA A 330 -9.41 -5.81 -4.82
CA ALA A 330 -8.55 -6.12 -5.97
C ALA A 330 -8.17 -7.61 -6.01
N ILE A 331 -7.72 -8.17 -4.88
CA ILE A 331 -7.28 -9.58 -4.86
C ILE A 331 -8.44 -10.57 -4.93
N ILE A 332 -9.62 -10.27 -4.37
CA ILE A 332 -10.83 -11.09 -4.54
C ILE A 332 -11.28 -11.10 -6.01
N GLU A 333 -11.26 -9.95 -6.67
CA GLU A 333 -11.57 -9.80 -8.10
C GLU A 333 -10.58 -10.56 -8.99
N MET A 334 -9.29 -10.49 -8.66
CA MET A 334 -8.24 -11.22 -9.37
C MET A 334 -8.36 -12.73 -9.17
N VAL A 335 -8.50 -13.21 -7.93
CA VAL A 335 -8.64 -14.65 -7.64
C VAL A 335 -9.91 -15.21 -8.29
N SER A 336 -11.04 -14.51 -8.19
CA SER A 336 -12.28 -14.93 -8.87
C SER A 336 -12.16 -14.97 -10.40
N SER A 337 -11.40 -14.06 -10.99
CA SER A 337 -11.10 -14.08 -12.43
C SER A 337 -10.17 -15.24 -12.80
N LEU A 338 -9.10 -15.46 -12.03
CA LEU A 338 -8.13 -16.54 -12.26
C LEU A 338 -8.81 -17.91 -12.22
N ILE A 339 -9.65 -18.17 -11.21
CA ILE A 339 -10.34 -19.47 -11.08
C ILE A 339 -11.37 -19.69 -12.19
N ALA A 340 -12.06 -18.64 -12.64
CA ALA A 340 -13.03 -18.72 -13.72
C ALA A 340 -12.37 -18.94 -15.09
N ILE A 341 -11.33 -18.15 -15.40
CA ILE A 341 -10.62 -18.20 -16.68
C ILE A 341 -9.86 -19.52 -16.83
N LYS A 342 -9.28 -20.03 -15.74
CA LYS A 342 -8.64 -21.36 -15.70
C LYS A 342 -9.60 -22.48 -16.14
N ASP A 343 -10.89 -22.33 -15.88
CA ASP A 343 -11.94 -23.26 -16.30
C ASP A 343 -12.68 -22.80 -17.58
N GLY A 344 -12.12 -21.83 -18.31
CA GLY A 344 -12.62 -21.39 -19.63
C GLY A 344 -13.89 -20.53 -19.58
N MET A 345 -14.11 -19.81 -18.47
CA MET A 345 -15.29 -18.99 -18.25
C MET A 345 -14.92 -17.54 -17.90
N LEU A 346 -15.72 -16.57 -18.35
CA LEU A 346 -15.62 -15.17 -17.98
C LEU A 346 -16.69 -14.83 -16.93
N PRO A 347 -16.31 -14.21 -15.79
CA PRO A 347 -17.26 -13.72 -14.79
C PRO A 347 -18.28 -12.73 -15.35
N ALA A 348 -19.45 -12.63 -14.70
CA ALA A 348 -20.52 -11.74 -15.10
C ALA A 348 -20.83 -10.67 -14.05
N THR A 349 -21.33 -9.51 -14.49
CA THR A 349 -21.95 -8.53 -13.62
C THR A 349 -23.38 -8.97 -13.34
N LEU A 350 -23.69 -9.34 -12.09
CA LEU A 350 -25.03 -9.71 -11.67
C LEU A 350 -25.95 -8.49 -11.49
N HIS A 351 -27.25 -8.77 -11.33
CA HIS A 351 -28.31 -7.83 -10.94
C HIS A 351 -28.65 -6.75 -11.98
N THR A 352 -28.01 -6.77 -13.15
CA THR A 352 -28.24 -5.77 -14.20
C THR A 352 -29.57 -6.02 -14.90
N ARG A 353 -30.56 -5.16 -14.62
CA ARG A 353 -31.85 -5.11 -15.34
C ARG A 353 -31.81 -4.21 -16.56
N ALA A 354 -31.15 -3.07 -16.43
CA ALA A 354 -30.91 -2.10 -17.49
C ALA A 354 -29.57 -1.40 -17.22
N LEU A 355 -28.81 -1.15 -18.30
CA LEU A 355 -27.61 -0.33 -18.24
C LEU A 355 -27.98 1.15 -18.20
N ARG A 356 -27.13 1.96 -17.55
CA ARG A 356 -27.28 3.42 -17.54
C ARG A 356 -26.88 4.01 -18.89
N GLU A 357 -27.38 5.21 -19.17
CA GLU A 357 -26.91 6.03 -20.29
C GLU A 357 -25.38 6.21 -20.21
N GLY A 358 -24.69 6.11 -21.35
CA GLY A 358 -23.22 6.12 -21.42
C GLY A 358 -22.54 4.80 -21.09
N CYS A 359 -23.26 3.80 -20.56
CA CYS A 359 -22.71 2.46 -20.27
C CYS A 359 -23.07 1.41 -21.34
N THR A 360 -23.99 1.71 -22.27
CA THR A 360 -24.54 0.75 -23.24
C THR A 360 -23.61 0.41 -24.41
N GLU A 361 -22.59 1.23 -24.66
CA GLU A 361 -21.69 1.09 -25.81
C GLU A 361 -20.48 0.19 -25.54
N VAL A 362 -20.58 -0.71 -24.57
CA VAL A 362 -19.50 -1.59 -24.12
C VAL A 362 -20.03 -3.03 -24.03
N SER A 363 -19.20 -4.00 -24.39
CA SER A 363 -19.53 -5.42 -24.34
C SER A 363 -19.53 -5.97 -22.90
N HIS A 364 -20.61 -5.69 -22.15
CA HIS A 364 -20.77 -6.23 -20.79
C HIS A 364 -21.12 -7.72 -20.79
N VAL A 365 -20.49 -8.49 -19.90
CA VAL A 365 -20.94 -9.84 -19.52
C VAL A 365 -21.95 -9.69 -18.38
N LEU A 366 -23.25 -9.92 -18.66
CA LEU A 366 -24.33 -9.61 -17.73
C LEU A 366 -25.06 -10.87 -17.26
N ASN A 367 -25.30 -10.95 -15.96
CA ASN A 367 -26.13 -11.91 -15.23
C ASN A 367 -25.72 -13.39 -15.30
N GLU A 368 -25.02 -13.82 -16.34
CA GLU A 368 -24.55 -15.19 -16.53
C GLU A 368 -23.13 -15.21 -17.07
N MET A 369 -22.29 -16.08 -16.52
CA MET A 369 -20.95 -16.29 -17.02
C MET A 369 -20.99 -16.82 -18.45
N ILE A 370 -20.06 -16.38 -19.30
CA ILE A 370 -19.94 -16.84 -20.69
C ILE A 370 -18.65 -17.64 -20.87
N ALA A 371 -18.61 -18.51 -21.87
CA ALA A 371 -17.38 -19.20 -22.25
C ALA A 371 -16.36 -18.19 -22.78
N GLY A 372 -15.10 -18.30 -22.35
CA GLY A 372 -14.00 -17.47 -22.82
C GLY A 372 -12.66 -17.88 -22.24
N ASN A 373 -11.62 -17.76 -23.05
CA ASN A 373 -10.26 -18.17 -22.69
C ASN A 373 -9.26 -17.14 -23.23
N PRO A 374 -9.26 -15.90 -22.68
CA PRO A 374 -8.48 -14.80 -23.21
C PRO A 374 -6.99 -15.10 -23.10
N GLU A 375 -6.18 -14.64 -24.07
CA GLU A 375 -4.72 -14.69 -23.95
C GLU A 375 -4.24 -13.71 -22.87
N PHE A 376 -4.79 -12.49 -22.88
CA PHE A 376 -4.51 -11.45 -21.89
C PHE A 376 -5.79 -10.90 -21.28
N PHE A 377 -5.75 -10.61 -19.98
CA PHE A 377 -6.85 -9.95 -19.29
C PHE A 377 -6.35 -8.94 -18.26
N LEU A 378 -7.18 -7.92 -18.01
CA LEU A 378 -6.92 -6.84 -17.07
C LEU A 378 -7.79 -6.97 -15.82
N CYS A 379 -7.24 -6.63 -14.66
CA CYS A 379 -7.98 -6.37 -13.43
C CYS A 379 -7.70 -4.95 -12.95
N ASN A 380 -8.75 -4.12 -12.86
CA ASN A 380 -8.62 -2.70 -12.53
C ASN A 380 -9.25 -2.36 -11.17
N ASN A 381 -8.59 -1.48 -10.41
CA ASN A 381 -9.12 -0.94 -9.16
C ASN A 381 -8.80 0.55 -9.03
N SER A 382 -9.78 1.33 -8.58
CA SER A 382 -9.63 2.76 -8.28
C SER A 382 -10.08 3.04 -6.86
N ALA A 383 -9.49 4.04 -6.21
CA ALA A 383 -9.72 4.29 -4.79
C ALA A 383 -9.88 5.78 -4.48
N PHE A 384 -10.43 6.07 -3.31
CA PHE A 384 -10.34 7.41 -2.71
C PHE A 384 -8.88 7.86 -2.63
N GLY A 385 -8.65 9.17 -2.62
CA GLY A 385 -7.34 9.77 -2.78
C GLY A 385 -6.76 9.62 -4.19
N GLY A 386 -7.55 9.09 -5.14
CA GLY A 386 -7.18 9.00 -6.55
C GLY A 386 -6.17 7.90 -6.89
N HIS A 387 -5.99 6.90 -6.03
CA HIS A 387 -5.04 5.81 -6.29
C HIS A 387 -5.68 4.78 -7.23
N ASN A 388 -4.97 4.42 -8.30
CA ASN A 388 -5.43 3.48 -9.29
C ASN A 388 -4.45 2.32 -9.41
N SER A 389 -4.95 1.13 -9.70
CA SER A 389 -4.14 -0.03 -10.04
C SER A 389 -4.74 -0.78 -11.23
N SER A 390 -3.87 -1.30 -12.09
CA SER A 390 -4.24 -2.17 -13.21
C SER A 390 -3.21 -3.27 -13.33
N ILE A 391 -3.65 -4.52 -13.23
CA ILE A 391 -2.77 -5.68 -13.36
C ILE A 391 -3.09 -6.39 -14.66
N LEU A 392 -2.07 -6.62 -15.48
CA LEU A 392 -2.17 -7.35 -16.72
C LEU A 392 -1.64 -8.77 -16.54
N PHE A 393 -2.54 -9.73 -16.76
CA PHE A 393 -2.22 -11.14 -16.74
C PHE A 393 -2.16 -11.71 -18.15
N LYS A 394 -1.20 -12.62 -18.37
CA LYS A 394 -1.21 -13.57 -19.48
C LYS A 394 -1.70 -14.90 -18.95
N ASN A 395 -2.79 -15.39 -19.51
CA ASN A 395 -3.39 -16.66 -19.15
C ASN A 395 -2.45 -17.84 -19.49
N TRP A 396 -2.28 -18.77 -18.56
CA TRP A 396 -1.33 -19.85 -18.73
C TRP A 396 -1.93 -21.06 -19.48
N GLN A 397 -1.57 -21.19 -20.76
CA GLN A 397 -2.00 -22.29 -21.63
C GLN A 397 -0.87 -23.30 -21.91
N GLY A 398 0.09 -23.43 -20.98
CA GLY A 398 1.29 -24.26 -21.17
C GLY A 398 2.29 -23.73 -22.21
N ASN A 399 2.07 -22.51 -22.72
CA ASN A 399 2.95 -21.88 -23.69
C ASN A 399 4.04 -21.05 -23.00
N HIS A 400 5.28 -21.52 -23.04
CA HIS A 400 6.43 -20.82 -22.46
C HIS A 400 6.94 -19.65 -23.30
N LYS A 401 6.40 -19.40 -24.50
CA LYS A 401 6.87 -18.31 -25.39
C LYS A 401 6.99 -17.02 -24.59
N CYS A 402 8.22 -16.54 -24.54
CA CYS A 402 8.62 -15.29 -23.93
C CYS A 402 7.77 -14.17 -24.56
N ILE A 403 7.08 -13.40 -23.72
CA ILE A 403 6.53 -12.12 -24.17
C ILE A 403 7.75 -11.24 -24.48
N GLU A 404 7.71 -10.42 -25.53
CA GLU A 404 8.85 -9.54 -25.90
C GLU A 404 9.20 -8.48 -24.84
N THR A 405 8.73 -8.60 -23.59
CA THR A 405 9.13 -7.78 -22.44
C THR A 405 10.66 -7.70 -22.30
N GLU A 406 11.37 -8.77 -22.65
CA GLU A 406 12.81 -8.96 -22.46
C GLU A 406 13.70 -8.34 -23.58
N LYS A 407 13.87 -7.01 -23.59
CA LYS A 407 15.16 -6.43 -24.00
C LYS A 407 16.03 -6.20 -22.77
N GLU A 408 17.35 -6.13 -22.96
CA GLU A 408 18.36 -5.94 -21.90
C GLU A 408 17.92 -4.90 -20.88
N PHE A 409 17.70 -5.36 -19.63
CA PHE A 409 17.40 -4.51 -18.51
C PHE A 409 18.71 -3.92 -17.97
N SER A 410 18.88 -2.61 -18.11
CA SER A 410 20.00 -1.88 -17.50
C SER A 410 19.49 -1.16 -16.26
N PRO A 411 19.68 -1.71 -15.04
CA PRO A 411 19.23 -1.06 -13.82
C PRO A 411 19.84 0.35 -13.70
N LYS A 412 18.99 1.35 -13.49
CA LYS A 412 19.43 2.73 -13.27
C LYS A 412 19.99 2.89 -11.86
N ARG A 413 21.01 3.73 -11.70
CA ARG A 413 21.53 4.13 -10.39
C ARG A 413 20.59 5.19 -9.81
N VAL A 414 20.28 5.07 -8.52
CA VAL A 414 19.29 5.93 -7.86
C VAL A 414 19.99 6.82 -6.84
N GLY A 415 19.86 8.12 -7.02
CA GLY A 415 20.41 9.15 -6.14
C GLY A 415 19.35 9.84 -5.31
N ILE A 416 19.76 10.35 -4.16
CA ILE A 416 18.99 11.26 -3.30
C ILE A 416 19.29 12.69 -3.77
N LEU A 417 18.30 13.34 -4.39
CA LEU A 417 18.46 14.63 -5.06
C LEU A 417 18.01 15.83 -4.21
N GLY A 418 17.12 15.59 -3.26
CA GLY A 418 16.66 16.61 -2.31
C GLY A 418 16.17 15.98 -1.02
N ILE A 419 16.29 16.70 0.09
CA ILE A 419 15.92 16.23 1.43
C ILE A 419 15.20 17.33 2.22
N SER A 420 14.29 16.94 3.11
CA SER A 420 13.58 17.86 4.00
C SER A 420 13.05 17.21 5.27
N MET A 421 12.79 18.04 6.26
CA MET A 421 12.12 17.70 7.52
C MET A 421 11.17 18.84 7.92
N ALA A 422 9.98 18.51 8.39
CA ALA A 422 9.05 19.46 9.02
C ALA A 422 8.55 18.83 10.33
N ASN A 423 8.98 19.36 11.47
CA ASN A 423 8.74 18.76 12.79
C ASN A 423 8.58 19.84 13.86
N GLN A 424 8.52 19.46 15.14
CA GLN A 424 8.36 20.36 16.30
C GLN A 424 9.42 21.47 16.44
N TYR A 425 10.46 21.44 15.62
CA TYR A 425 11.49 22.47 15.58
C TYR A 425 11.35 23.40 14.37
N GLY A 426 10.42 23.15 13.46
CA GLY A 426 10.17 23.93 12.26
C GLY A 426 10.37 23.14 10.96
N CYS A 427 10.47 23.88 9.86
CA CYS A 427 10.63 23.36 8.51
C CYS A 427 12.08 23.57 8.04
N ILE A 428 12.74 22.50 7.60
CA ILE A 428 14.15 22.47 7.20
C ILE A 428 14.25 21.73 5.85
N SER A 429 15.11 22.22 4.97
CA SER A 429 15.41 21.59 3.68
C SER A 429 16.89 21.68 3.37
N GLY A 430 17.43 20.62 2.76
CA GLY A 430 18.83 20.56 2.36
C GLY A 430 19.82 20.52 3.52
N SER A 431 21.02 21.05 3.29
CA SER A 431 22.17 20.95 4.20
C SER A 431 22.39 22.18 5.08
N ASP A 432 21.35 22.98 5.36
CA ASP A 432 21.54 24.24 6.07
C ASP A 432 21.89 24.00 7.57
N ASP A 433 23.09 24.47 7.96
CA ASP A 433 23.72 24.42 9.30
C ASP A 433 22.96 25.27 10.35
N GLY A 434 21.65 25.13 10.46
CA GLY A 434 20.92 25.73 11.58
C GLY A 434 21.34 25.03 12.86
N ASP A 435 22.11 25.69 13.73
CA ASP A 435 22.71 25.14 14.97
C ASP A 435 21.71 24.30 15.82
N LEU A 436 21.64 23.00 15.51
CA LEU A 436 20.72 22.03 16.10
C LEU A 436 21.03 21.80 17.59
N LYS A 437 22.23 22.21 18.05
CA LYS A 437 22.70 22.07 19.43
C LYS A 437 22.02 23.03 20.41
N HIS A 438 21.23 23.99 19.93
CA HIS A 438 20.67 25.07 20.76
C HIS A 438 19.13 25.15 20.77
N ARG A 439 18.40 24.18 20.19
CA ARG A 439 16.93 24.16 20.26
C ARG A 439 16.49 23.57 21.60
N GLN A 440 15.96 24.43 22.47
CA GLN A 440 15.39 24.04 23.76
C GLN A 440 13.86 24.04 23.69
N ALA A 441 13.28 22.92 24.15
CA ALA A 441 11.86 22.60 24.29
C ALA A 441 11.07 22.28 23.01
N MET A 442 10.22 21.26 23.13
CA MET A 442 9.26 20.81 22.13
C MET A 442 8.02 21.71 22.16
N ASP A 443 7.85 22.58 21.16
CA ASP A 443 6.67 23.45 21.02
C ASP A 443 5.87 23.08 19.76
N ILE A 444 5.09 22.01 19.89
CA ILE A 444 4.24 21.47 18.83
C ILE A 444 3.17 22.49 18.40
N GLU A 445 2.55 23.20 19.34
CA GLU A 445 1.48 24.14 19.02
C GLU A 445 1.99 25.34 18.21
N ASN A 446 3.13 25.91 18.59
CA ASN A 446 3.74 26.99 17.82
C ASN A 446 4.20 26.49 16.45
N THR A 447 4.77 25.29 16.39
CA THR A 447 5.16 24.66 15.12
C THR A 447 3.98 24.51 14.17
N ARG A 448 2.82 24.02 14.64
CA ARG A 448 1.63 23.91 13.78
C ARG A 448 1.13 25.25 13.27
N LYS A 449 1.23 26.32 14.08
CA LYS A 449 0.90 27.68 13.63
C LYS A 449 1.85 28.12 12.52
N VAL A 450 3.15 27.96 12.73
CA VAL A 450 4.19 28.28 11.73
C VAL A 450 4.01 27.44 10.46
N LEU A 451 3.79 26.13 10.58
CA LEU A 451 3.55 25.22 9.46
C LEU A 451 2.39 25.67 8.58
N LYS A 452 1.28 26.07 9.21
CA LYS A 452 0.11 26.59 8.51
C LYS A 452 0.41 27.89 7.75
N GLU A 453 1.16 28.80 8.35
CA GLU A 453 1.63 30.02 7.68
C GLU A 453 2.61 29.70 6.55
N TYR A 454 3.47 28.71 6.77
CA TYR A 454 4.54 28.28 5.87
C TYR A 454 4.01 27.71 4.56
N ILE A 455 3.04 26.79 4.61
CA ILE A 455 2.48 26.18 3.39
C ILE A 455 1.57 27.14 2.61
N GLY A 456 1.25 28.32 3.16
CA GLY A 456 0.66 29.45 2.45
C GLY A 456 -0.53 29.10 1.55
N SER A 457 -0.35 29.25 0.24
CA SER A 457 -1.39 29.01 -0.79
C SER A 457 -1.85 27.56 -0.89
N PHE A 458 -1.07 26.59 -0.40
CA PHE A 458 -1.49 25.19 -0.38
C PHE A 458 -2.48 24.90 0.75
N TYR A 459 -2.48 25.71 1.82
CA TYR A 459 -3.39 25.54 2.95
C TYR A 459 -4.85 25.63 2.51
N SER A 460 -5.67 24.70 3.00
CA SER A 460 -7.11 24.80 2.92
C SER A 460 -7.75 24.66 4.30
N ARG A 461 -8.86 25.39 4.50
CA ARG A 461 -9.64 25.29 5.73
C ARG A 461 -10.05 23.83 5.93
N ARG A 462 -9.75 23.27 7.11
CA ARG A 462 -10.03 21.87 7.52
C ARG A 462 -9.10 20.80 6.95
N MET A 463 -7.97 21.18 6.35
CA MET A 463 -6.89 20.23 6.06
C MET A 463 -6.35 19.62 7.36
N SER A 464 -6.21 18.29 7.44
CA SER A 464 -5.63 17.59 8.59
C SER A 464 -4.18 18.04 8.84
N VAL A 465 -3.70 17.90 10.08
CA VAL A 465 -2.34 18.34 10.44
C VAL A 465 -1.29 17.49 9.72
N ILE A 466 -1.50 16.17 9.63
CA ILE A 466 -0.64 15.26 8.88
C ILE A 466 -0.58 15.62 7.39
N SER A 467 -1.69 16.08 6.78
CA SER A 467 -1.67 16.56 5.39
C SER A 467 -0.84 17.84 5.24
N GLN A 468 -0.89 18.74 6.23
CA GLN A 468 -0.05 19.95 6.24
C GLN A 468 1.44 19.59 6.31
N TYR A 469 1.81 18.65 7.18
CA TYR A 469 3.18 18.14 7.25
C TYR A 469 3.59 17.46 5.93
N CYS A 470 2.76 16.56 5.41
CA CYS A 470 2.99 15.86 4.15
C CYS A 470 3.27 16.85 2.99
N ILE A 471 2.42 17.87 2.84
CA ILE A 471 2.59 18.91 1.82
C ILE A 471 3.88 19.71 2.05
N ALA A 472 4.16 20.12 3.29
CA ALA A 472 5.35 20.91 3.62
C ALA A 472 6.65 20.16 3.29
N GLY A 473 6.79 18.91 3.77
CA GLY A 473 7.97 18.09 3.49
C GLY A 473 8.11 17.78 2.00
N ALA A 474 7.03 17.37 1.32
CA ALA A 474 7.07 17.11 -0.11
C ALA A 474 7.48 18.36 -0.91
N TYR A 475 6.88 19.53 -0.61
CA TYR A 475 7.23 20.79 -1.26
C TYR A 475 8.68 21.22 -1.02
N LEU A 476 9.17 21.06 0.20
CA LEU A 476 10.54 21.43 0.59
C LEU A 476 11.60 20.56 -0.09
N SER A 477 11.39 19.25 -0.12
CA SER A 477 12.32 18.34 -0.80
C SER A 477 12.36 18.58 -2.31
N LEU A 478 11.22 18.94 -2.94
CA LEU A 478 11.17 19.39 -4.34
C LEU A 478 12.01 20.67 -4.55
N LYS A 479 11.86 21.66 -3.66
CA LYS A 479 12.63 22.91 -3.73
C LYS A 479 14.13 22.69 -3.53
N ASP A 480 14.51 21.83 -2.59
CA ASP A 480 15.91 21.45 -2.37
C ASP A 480 16.51 20.72 -3.57
N ALA A 481 15.72 19.85 -4.23
CA ALA A 481 16.09 19.19 -5.48
C ALA A 481 16.08 20.14 -6.70
N ASN A 482 15.73 21.42 -6.53
CA ASN A 482 15.52 22.39 -7.60
C ASN A 482 14.55 21.88 -8.69
N LEU A 483 13.45 21.25 -8.25
CA LEU A 483 12.43 20.65 -9.11
C LEU A 483 11.09 21.37 -8.94
N ASP A 484 10.54 21.86 -10.05
CA ASP A 484 9.16 22.36 -10.10
C ASP A 484 8.27 21.31 -10.79
N VAL A 485 7.08 21.10 -10.23
CA VAL A 485 6.06 20.22 -10.81
C VAL A 485 5.23 21.01 -11.81
N THR A 486 5.15 20.49 -13.03
CA THR A 486 4.48 21.09 -14.20
C THR A 486 3.61 20.05 -14.87
N GLU A 487 2.74 20.46 -15.80
CA GLU A 487 1.95 19.50 -16.57
C GLU A 487 2.82 18.50 -17.35
N ASP A 488 3.98 18.94 -17.84
CA ASP A 488 4.90 18.14 -18.67
C ASP A 488 5.60 17.02 -17.89
N ASN A 489 5.94 17.26 -16.61
CA ASN A 489 6.65 16.29 -15.77
C ASN A 489 5.80 15.66 -14.65
N SER A 490 4.56 16.12 -14.46
CA SER A 490 3.65 15.62 -13.40
C SER A 490 3.52 14.10 -13.34
N LYS A 491 3.55 13.44 -14.51
CA LYS A 491 3.40 11.98 -14.67
C LYS A 491 4.69 11.20 -14.43
N ASP A 492 5.84 11.88 -14.46
CA ASP A 492 7.18 11.32 -14.27
C ASP A 492 7.62 11.33 -12.79
N ILE A 493 6.84 12.01 -11.93
CA ILE A 493 7.08 12.13 -10.50
C ILE A 493 6.07 11.24 -9.78
N GLY A 494 6.56 10.20 -9.11
CA GLY A 494 5.78 9.38 -8.20
C GLY A 494 5.77 9.91 -6.76
N LEU A 495 4.88 9.37 -5.93
CA LEU A 495 4.77 9.69 -4.50
C LEU A 495 4.56 8.42 -3.67
N VAL A 496 5.58 8.03 -2.92
CA VAL A 496 5.55 6.88 -2.01
C VAL A 496 5.54 7.40 -0.58
N PHE A 497 4.47 7.07 0.15
CA PHE A 497 4.23 7.64 1.46
C PHE A 497 4.01 6.56 2.51
N GLY A 498 4.52 6.78 3.73
CA GLY A 498 4.29 5.90 4.86
C GLY A 498 3.66 6.60 6.06
N THR A 499 2.76 5.88 6.74
CA THR A 499 2.15 6.30 8.01
C THR A 499 1.65 5.07 8.79
N MET A 500 1.69 5.17 10.11
CA MET A 500 1.16 4.21 11.07
C MET A 500 -0.33 4.39 11.28
N TYR A 501 -0.80 5.65 11.44
CA TYR A 501 -2.19 5.94 11.84
C TYR A 501 -2.99 6.75 10.82
N GLY A 502 -2.35 7.54 9.96
CA GLY A 502 -3.04 8.50 9.09
C GLY A 502 -3.58 9.72 9.86
N ALA A 503 -4.68 10.31 9.40
CA ALA A 503 -5.25 11.54 9.95
C ALA A 503 -6.06 11.31 11.25
N SER A 504 -5.34 10.96 12.32
CA SER A 504 -5.86 10.64 13.66
C SER A 504 -6.87 11.64 14.22
N GLU A 505 -6.67 12.95 14.04
CA GLU A 505 -7.59 13.97 14.54
C GLU A 505 -8.93 13.96 13.77
N SER A 506 -8.88 13.82 12.44
CA SER A 506 -10.08 13.68 11.59
C SER A 506 -10.81 12.38 11.90
N PHE A 507 -10.07 11.28 12.05
CA PHE A 507 -10.59 9.97 12.45
C PHE A 507 -11.32 10.03 13.80
N SER A 508 -10.71 10.66 14.80
CA SER A 508 -11.32 10.85 16.12
C SER A 508 -12.61 11.66 16.05
N LYS A 509 -12.63 12.77 15.30
CA LYS A 509 -13.84 13.59 15.10
C LYS A 509 -14.95 12.81 14.41
N TYR A 510 -14.60 11.96 13.45
CA TYR A 510 -15.53 11.09 12.75
C TYR A 510 -16.18 10.09 13.72
N LEU A 511 -15.37 9.31 14.44
CA LEU A 511 -15.86 8.31 15.38
C LEU A 511 -16.66 8.92 16.53
N LYS A 512 -16.20 10.04 17.10
CA LYS A 512 -16.91 10.76 18.16
C LYS A 512 -18.33 11.15 17.74
N GLY A 513 -18.51 11.59 16.49
CA GLY A 513 -19.82 11.90 15.93
C GLY A 513 -20.77 10.70 16.00
N ILE A 514 -20.29 9.52 15.61
CA ILE A 514 -21.08 8.28 15.58
C ILE A 514 -21.32 7.75 17.00
N PHE A 515 -20.27 7.65 17.81
CA PHE A 515 -20.33 7.07 19.14
C PHE A 515 -21.21 7.86 20.12
N GLU A 516 -21.20 9.20 20.03
CA GLU A 516 -21.98 10.03 20.93
C GLU A 516 -23.40 10.31 20.44
N LYS A 517 -23.63 10.31 19.12
CA LYS A 517 -24.89 10.81 18.52
C LYS A 517 -25.56 9.84 17.55
N GLY A 518 -24.96 8.68 17.30
CA GLY A 518 -25.46 7.64 16.40
C GLY A 518 -24.97 7.77 14.95
N VAL A 519 -25.19 6.71 14.17
CA VAL A 519 -24.70 6.53 12.78
C VAL A 519 -25.15 7.63 11.81
N THR A 520 -26.27 8.31 12.08
CA THR A 520 -26.76 9.45 11.27
C THR A 520 -25.88 10.70 11.37
N HIS A 521 -24.95 10.72 12.33
CA HIS A 521 -23.97 11.80 12.52
C HIS A 521 -22.59 11.45 11.94
N ALA A 522 -22.47 10.35 11.19
CA ALA A 522 -21.30 10.07 10.38
C ALA A 522 -21.04 11.25 9.42
N SER A 523 -19.86 11.85 9.54
CA SER A 523 -19.52 13.07 8.81
C SER A 523 -18.92 12.74 7.45
N ALA A 524 -19.65 13.04 6.37
CA ALA A 524 -19.15 12.97 4.99
C ALA A 524 -17.89 13.81 4.74
N LEU A 525 -17.61 14.76 5.63
CA LEU A 525 -16.42 15.60 5.59
C LEU A 525 -15.19 14.92 6.19
N TYR A 526 -15.35 14.17 7.29
CA TYR A 526 -14.22 13.52 7.97
C TYR A 526 -14.01 12.07 7.55
N PHE A 527 -15.05 11.42 7.01
CA PHE A 527 -14.97 10.04 6.55
C PHE A 527 -13.86 9.80 5.51
N PRO A 528 -13.61 10.68 4.51
CA PRO A 528 -12.51 10.45 3.58
C PRO A 528 -11.15 10.37 4.29
N ASP A 529 -10.91 11.24 5.28
CA ASP A 529 -9.67 11.30 6.05
C ASP A 529 -9.46 10.07 6.95
N THR A 530 -10.46 9.19 7.12
CA THR A 530 -10.25 7.93 7.86
C THR A 530 -9.38 6.95 7.08
N SER A 531 -9.18 7.18 5.78
CA SER A 531 -8.30 6.36 4.95
C SER A 531 -6.91 6.98 4.83
N ALA A 532 -5.88 6.22 5.20
CA ALA A 532 -4.50 6.70 5.32
C ALA A 532 -3.93 7.32 4.03
N ASN A 533 -4.34 6.81 2.87
CA ASN A 533 -3.85 7.27 1.57
C ASN A 533 -4.43 8.62 1.12
N THR A 534 -5.41 9.17 1.83
CA THR A 534 -5.90 10.52 1.55
C THR A 534 -4.87 11.60 1.86
N THR A 535 -4.01 11.40 2.87
CA THR A 535 -2.91 12.30 3.22
C THR A 535 -1.97 12.55 2.03
N PRO A 536 -1.32 11.53 1.43
CA PRO A 536 -0.51 11.73 0.23
C PRO A 536 -1.36 12.11 -0.99
N GLY A 537 -2.62 11.70 -1.07
CA GLY A 537 -3.55 12.16 -2.12
C GLY A 537 -3.75 13.69 -2.10
N GLN A 538 -3.87 14.30 -0.91
CA GLN A 538 -3.93 15.76 -0.77
C GLN A 538 -2.62 16.43 -1.22
N ALA A 539 -1.46 15.85 -0.86
CA ALA A 539 -0.18 16.34 -1.34
C ALA A 539 -0.07 16.26 -2.87
N ALA A 540 -0.48 15.14 -3.47
CA ALA A 540 -0.51 14.96 -4.92
C ALA A 540 -1.41 15.98 -5.62
N ILE A 541 -2.61 16.25 -5.08
CA ILE A 541 -3.52 17.28 -5.61
C ILE A 541 -2.89 18.67 -5.53
N LYS A 542 -2.31 19.03 -4.38
CA LYS A 542 -1.75 20.37 -4.16
C LYS A 542 -0.48 20.64 -4.95
N LEU A 543 0.33 19.61 -5.17
CA LEU A 543 1.61 19.70 -5.88
C LEU A 543 1.50 19.30 -7.36
N GLY A 544 0.37 18.74 -7.80
CA GLY A 544 0.15 18.33 -9.19
C GLY A 544 0.86 17.02 -9.59
N ILE A 545 1.11 16.12 -8.63
CA ILE A 545 1.87 14.88 -8.83
C ILE A 545 0.94 13.77 -9.33
N LYS A 546 1.19 13.19 -10.50
CA LYS A 546 0.30 12.25 -11.20
C LYS A 546 0.91 10.89 -11.50
N GLY A 547 2.20 10.70 -11.23
CA GLY A 547 2.90 9.43 -11.46
C GLY A 547 2.49 8.35 -10.45
N ASN A 548 3.32 7.31 -10.35
CA ASN A 548 3.02 6.19 -9.47
C ASN A 548 2.90 6.67 -8.03
N GLY A 549 1.83 6.31 -7.33
CA GLY A 549 1.70 6.71 -5.94
C GLY A 549 1.00 5.71 -5.06
N THR A 550 1.51 5.56 -3.85
CA THR A 550 1.15 4.47 -2.95
C THR A 550 1.32 4.85 -1.49
N THR A 551 0.64 4.12 -0.62
CA THR A 551 0.72 4.31 0.84
C THR A 551 0.93 2.97 1.53
N LEU A 552 1.81 2.97 2.53
CA LEU A 552 2.15 1.76 3.29
C LEU A 552 2.24 2.03 4.79
N SER A 553 2.12 0.95 5.55
CA SER A 553 2.25 0.89 6.99
C SER A 553 3.04 -0.36 7.38
N THR A 554 4.00 -0.20 8.29
CA THR A 554 4.98 -1.20 8.73
C THR A 554 5.31 -1.09 10.22
N GLY A 555 4.83 -0.04 10.90
CA GLY A 555 4.95 0.14 12.35
C GLY A 555 6.26 0.77 12.81
N GLY A 556 6.94 1.57 11.96
CA GLY A 556 8.19 2.28 12.28
C GLY A 556 9.23 2.32 11.14
N ASN A 557 9.12 1.41 10.16
CA ASN A 557 10.07 1.25 9.05
C ASN A 557 9.66 2.00 7.77
N GLU A 558 8.63 2.84 7.85
CA GLU A 558 7.98 3.44 6.69
C GLU A 558 8.95 4.13 5.75
N GLY A 559 9.91 4.89 6.27
CA GLY A 559 10.91 5.58 5.47
C GLY A 559 11.78 4.64 4.64
N VAL A 560 12.34 3.59 5.25
CA VAL A 560 13.21 2.64 4.55
C VAL A 560 12.42 1.81 3.54
N VAL A 561 11.22 1.34 3.91
CA VAL A 561 10.37 0.53 3.02
C VAL A 561 9.84 1.37 1.85
N ALA A 562 9.40 2.60 2.10
CA ALA A 562 9.01 3.53 1.03
C ALA A 562 10.18 3.87 0.09
N SER A 563 11.39 3.98 0.64
CA SER A 563 12.61 4.18 -0.14
C SER A 563 12.89 3.01 -1.08
N GLN A 564 12.73 1.77 -0.60
CA GLN A 564 12.93 0.56 -1.42
C GLN A 564 11.92 0.51 -2.58
N VAL A 565 10.65 0.83 -2.29
CA VAL A 565 9.61 0.89 -3.31
C VAL A 565 9.98 1.89 -4.41
N ALA A 566 10.29 3.14 -4.05
CA ALA A 566 10.66 4.16 -5.01
C ALA A 566 11.95 3.84 -5.76
N TYR A 567 12.95 3.29 -5.05
CA TYR A 567 14.19 2.80 -5.63
C TYR A 567 13.93 1.79 -6.74
N ASN A 568 13.06 0.80 -6.51
CA ASN A 568 12.71 -0.18 -7.53
C ASN A 568 11.98 0.44 -8.74
N LEU A 569 11.05 1.35 -8.50
CA LEU A 569 10.35 2.05 -9.59
C LEU A 569 11.33 2.83 -10.49
N ILE A 570 12.30 3.54 -9.90
CA ILE A 570 13.29 4.33 -10.65
C ILE A 570 14.33 3.42 -11.31
N ARG A 571 14.90 2.49 -10.53
CA ARG A 571 15.90 1.53 -11.01
C ARG A 571 15.38 0.74 -12.20
N ASN A 572 14.07 0.45 -12.20
CA ASN A 572 13.44 -0.31 -13.28
C ASN A 572 13.00 0.55 -14.48
N GLY A 573 13.09 1.87 -14.37
CA GLY A 573 12.62 2.81 -15.39
C GLY A 573 11.10 2.99 -15.44
N SER A 574 10.37 2.46 -14.45
CA SER A 574 8.92 2.64 -14.31
C SER A 574 8.55 4.07 -13.87
N GLN A 575 9.47 4.78 -13.22
CA GLN A 575 9.39 6.20 -12.88
C GLN A 575 10.74 6.88 -13.10
N LYS A 576 10.76 8.19 -13.32
CA LYS A 576 12.01 8.96 -13.39
C LYS A 576 12.40 9.51 -12.03
N LEU A 577 11.39 10.00 -11.31
CA LEU A 577 11.50 10.66 -10.03
C LEU A 577 10.46 10.10 -9.07
N CYS A 578 10.80 10.02 -7.78
CA CYS A 578 9.84 9.70 -6.73
C CYS A 578 10.10 10.59 -5.52
N LEU A 579 9.04 11.22 -5.03
CA LEU A 579 8.98 11.71 -3.67
C LEU A 579 8.76 10.53 -2.73
N VAL A 580 9.60 10.44 -1.71
CA VAL A 580 9.53 9.41 -0.67
C VAL A 580 9.41 10.13 0.65
N GLY A 581 8.39 9.81 1.44
CA GLY A 581 8.26 10.42 2.75
C GLY A 581 7.37 9.66 3.72
N ALA A 582 7.40 10.11 4.95
CA ALA A 582 6.51 9.66 6.01
C ALA A 582 6.04 10.87 6.82
N ALA A 583 4.84 10.79 7.38
CA ALA A 583 4.35 11.81 8.30
C ALA A 583 3.48 11.19 9.39
N GLU A 584 3.44 11.86 10.54
CA GLU A 584 2.59 11.54 11.67
C GLU A 584 2.09 12.82 12.34
N GLU A 585 0.91 12.75 12.95
CA GLU A 585 0.35 13.82 13.78
C GLU A 585 0.07 13.30 15.19
N ALA A 586 0.30 14.15 16.18
CA ALA A 586 -0.04 13.89 17.57
C ALA A 586 -1.38 14.56 17.93
N CYS A 587 -2.30 13.85 18.56
CA CYS A 587 -3.51 14.44 19.12
C CYS A 587 -3.95 13.65 20.35
N ASP A 588 -4.96 14.14 21.08
CA ASP A 588 -5.50 13.44 22.25
C ASP A 588 -5.81 11.96 21.95
N PHE A 589 -6.33 11.69 20.74
CA PHE A 589 -6.65 10.34 20.29
C PHE A 589 -5.41 9.47 20.06
N SER A 590 -4.43 9.93 19.28
CA SER A 590 -3.21 9.15 19.03
C SER A 590 -2.40 8.96 20.31
N ASN A 591 -2.41 9.94 21.22
CA ASN A 591 -1.79 9.84 22.54
C ASN A 591 -2.45 8.75 23.38
N GLU A 592 -3.78 8.67 23.37
CA GLU A 592 -4.51 7.62 24.08
C GLU A 592 -4.26 6.23 23.48
N VAL A 593 -4.24 6.10 22.15
CA VAL A 593 -3.84 4.86 21.47
C VAL A 593 -2.42 4.46 21.88
N ASN A 594 -1.47 5.40 21.85
CA ASN A 594 -0.09 5.14 22.27
C ASN A 594 -0.01 4.70 23.73
N ARG A 595 -0.79 5.31 24.63
CA ARG A 595 -0.87 4.93 26.05
C ARG A 595 -1.38 3.51 26.24
N VAL A 596 -2.48 3.18 25.56
CA VAL A 596 -3.09 1.84 25.63
C VAL A 596 -2.13 0.79 25.10
N LEU A 597 -1.45 1.07 23.99
CA LEU A 597 -0.45 0.19 23.38
C LEU A 597 0.94 0.26 24.04
N SER A 598 1.09 1.01 25.15
CA SER A 598 2.37 1.20 25.85
C SER A 598 3.51 1.78 24.99
N ILE A 599 3.19 2.45 23.88
CA ILE A 599 4.14 3.17 23.03
C ILE A 599 4.67 4.41 23.75
N ASP A 600 3.85 5.03 24.59
CA ASP A 600 4.20 6.16 25.45
C ASP A 600 5.24 5.82 26.53
N LYS A 601 5.53 4.53 26.75
CA LYS A 601 6.62 4.06 27.64
C LYS A 601 8.00 4.12 27.00
N SER A 602 8.10 4.60 25.76
CA SER A 602 9.39 4.90 25.13
C SER A 602 10.22 5.83 26.02
N ASN A 603 11.52 5.59 26.08
CA ASN A 603 12.47 6.50 26.71
C ASN A 603 12.63 7.84 25.95
N TYR A 604 12.08 7.92 24.73
CA TYR A 604 12.02 9.12 23.93
C TYR A 604 10.63 9.76 23.99
N PRO A 605 10.52 11.10 24.03
CA PRO A 605 9.22 11.75 23.89
C PRO A 605 8.61 11.40 22.53
N ILE A 606 7.30 11.09 22.50
CA ILE A 606 6.58 10.90 21.24
C ILE A 606 6.40 12.25 20.56
N THR A 607 6.74 12.32 19.27
CA THR A 607 6.71 13.55 18.48
C THR A 607 5.91 13.39 17.19
N GLU A 608 5.72 14.50 16.49
CA GLU A 608 5.01 14.54 15.21
C GLU A 608 5.83 15.25 14.15
N GLY A 609 5.45 15.09 12.88
CA GLY A 609 6.10 15.79 11.79
C GLY A 609 6.05 15.00 10.49
N SER A 610 6.97 15.34 9.60
CA SER A 610 7.23 14.64 8.35
C SER A 610 8.69 14.79 7.93
N SER A 611 9.13 13.87 7.10
CA SER A 611 10.38 14.02 6.36
C SER A 611 10.23 13.39 4.99
N PHE A 612 10.85 14.02 4.00
CA PHE A 612 10.78 13.66 2.60
C PHE A 612 12.14 13.73 1.93
N MET A 613 12.31 12.90 0.91
CA MET A 613 13.40 13.02 -0.05
C MET A 613 12.89 12.86 -1.48
N VAL A 614 13.63 13.43 -2.43
CA VAL A 614 13.45 13.21 -3.86
C VAL A 614 14.48 12.18 -4.32
N LEU A 615 14.01 11.05 -4.81
CA LEU A 615 14.84 10.05 -5.49
C LEU A 615 14.76 10.25 -7.00
N GLY A 616 15.88 10.06 -7.69
CA GLY A 616 15.93 10.12 -9.16
C GLY A 616 17.05 9.28 -9.76
N SER A 617 16.96 9.02 -11.06
CA SER A 617 18.03 8.34 -11.79
C SER A 617 19.26 9.25 -11.94
N LEU A 618 20.43 8.74 -11.61
CA LEU A 618 21.70 9.46 -11.81
C LEU A 618 22.11 9.53 -13.29
N GLU A 619 21.49 8.75 -14.16
CA GLU A 619 21.70 8.77 -15.61
C GLU A 619 20.83 9.82 -16.32
N ASP A 620 19.62 10.06 -15.82
CA ASP A 620 18.64 10.95 -16.47
C ASP A 620 18.74 12.41 -15.99
N HIS A 621 19.43 12.68 -14.88
CA HIS A 621 19.56 14.00 -14.29
C HIS A 621 20.82 14.75 -14.73
N ASP A 622 20.72 16.08 -14.76
CA ASP A 622 21.87 16.95 -15.03
C ASP A 622 22.96 16.71 -13.97
N LYS A 623 24.22 16.66 -14.41
CA LYS A 623 25.38 16.52 -13.51
C LYS A 623 25.52 17.69 -12.55
N SER A 624 24.88 18.83 -12.81
CA SER A 624 24.82 19.95 -11.87
C SER A 624 23.77 19.79 -10.77
N THR A 625 22.87 18.81 -10.86
CA THR A 625 21.87 18.54 -9.81
C THR A 625 22.59 18.03 -8.56
N ARG A 626 22.26 18.63 -7.41
CA ARG A 626 22.79 18.20 -6.11
C ARG A 626 22.44 16.73 -5.88
N CYS A 627 23.38 15.95 -5.36
CA CYS A 627 23.15 14.57 -4.95
C CYS A 627 23.76 14.33 -3.57
N TYR A 628 22.91 14.00 -2.60
CA TYR A 628 23.32 13.70 -1.22
C TYR A 628 23.97 12.32 -1.09
N GLY A 629 23.63 11.39 -1.98
CA GLY A 629 24.18 10.04 -2.01
C GLY A 629 23.44 9.14 -3.00
N GLU A 630 24.07 8.02 -3.33
CA GLU A 630 23.53 6.93 -4.14
C GLU A 630 23.08 5.79 -3.22
N ILE A 631 21.86 5.31 -3.42
CA ILE A 631 21.34 4.13 -2.70
C ILE A 631 21.97 2.87 -3.31
N LYS A 632 22.56 2.01 -2.47
CA LYS A 632 23.28 0.82 -2.93
C LYS A 632 22.54 -0.49 -2.72
N GLY A 633 21.69 -0.58 -1.70
CA GLY A 633 20.94 -1.79 -1.40
C GLY A 633 20.13 -1.64 -0.12
N PHE A 634 19.26 -2.62 0.09
CA PHE A 634 18.35 -2.73 1.21
C PHE A 634 18.39 -4.14 1.81
N GLY A 635 17.91 -4.26 3.03
CA GLY A 635 17.72 -5.55 3.67
C GLY A 635 16.51 -5.53 4.57
N PHE A 636 15.80 -6.65 4.60
CA PHE A 636 14.55 -6.78 5.35
C PHE A 636 14.52 -8.13 6.06
N SER A 637 13.94 -8.13 7.23
CA SER A 637 13.58 -9.34 7.96
C SER A 637 12.37 -9.07 8.83
N PHE A 638 11.73 -10.14 9.29
CA PHE A 638 10.65 -10.09 10.24
C PHE A 638 10.94 -11.04 11.41
N GLY A 639 10.66 -10.58 12.61
CA GLY A 639 10.99 -11.25 13.87
C GLY A 639 11.92 -10.38 14.72
N ILE A 640 11.64 -10.33 16.04
CA ILE A 640 12.40 -9.51 16.99
C ILE A 640 13.89 -9.90 17.05
N ASP A 641 14.18 -11.19 16.87
CA ASP A 641 15.54 -11.73 16.91
C ASP A 641 16.25 -11.62 15.54
N ASN A 642 15.56 -11.18 14.49
CA ASN A 642 16.09 -11.17 13.13
C ASN A 642 16.69 -9.82 12.72
N TYR A 643 16.98 -8.92 13.67
CA TYR A 643 17.54 -7.58 13.41
C TYR A 643 18.85 -7.63 12.59
N GLN A 644 19.76 -8.55 12.92
CA GLN A 644 21.00 -8.73 12.17
C GLN A 644 20.76 -9.16 10.71
N ASN A 645 19.74 -9.98 10.45
CA ASN A 645 19.46 -10.49 9.10
C ASN A 645 19.13 -9.35 8.12
N ALA A 646 18.47 -8.28 8.59
CA ALA A 646 18.22 -7.10 7.77
C ALA A 646 19.53 -6.37 7.42
N VAL A 647 20.44 -6.23 8.37
CA VAL A 647 21.77 -5.62 8.15
C VAL A 647 22.59 -6.45 7.16
N ASP A 648 22.70 -7.76 7.41
CA ASP A 648 23.46 -8.68 6.56
C ASP A 648 22.90 -8.71 5.13
N SER A 649 21.57 -8.71 4.99
CA SER A 649 20.91 -8.63 3.68
C SER A 649 21.23 -7.34 2.93
N ALA A 650 21.26 -6.19 3.62
CA ALA A 650 21.59 -4.90 2.99
C ALA A 650 23.06 -4.82 2.54
N LEU A 651 23.98 -5.34 3.35
CA LEU A 651 25.40 -5.45 3.00
C LEU A 651 25.61 -6.39 1.81
N ASN A 652 24.92 -7.54 1.80
CA ASN A 652 24.97 -8.50 0.71
C ASN A 652 24.39 -7.94 -0.60
N GLU A 653 23.22 -7.30 -0.56
CA GLU A 653 22.60 -6.70 -1.76
C GLU A 653 23.48 -5.57 -2.33
N SER A 654 24.06 -4.76 -1.45
CA SER A 654 24.92 -3.64 -1.85
C SER A 654 26.34 -4.04 -2.26
N GLN A 655 26.75 -5.29 -1.98
CA GLN A 655 28.11 -5.81 -2.17
C GLN A 655 29.18 -5.01 -1.40
N ILE A 656 28.84 -4.53 -0.20
CA ILE A 656 29.71 -3.73 0.66
C ILE A 656 30.01 -4.53 1.93
N ASN A 657 31.28 -4.55 2.35
CA ASN A 657 31.65 -5.25 3.59
C ASN A 657 31.36 -4.36 4.80
N ALA A 658 31.01 -4.97 5.94
CA ALA A 658 30.77 -4.23 7.19
C ALA A 658 31.93 -3.29 7.58
N ARG A 659 33.20 -3.69 7.34
CA ARG A 659 34.39 -2.87 7.64
C ARG A 659 34.48 -1.57 6.83
N ASP A 660 33.78 -1.51 5.69
CA ASP A 660 33.80 -0.38 4.76
C ASP A 660 32.71 0.65 5.12
N ILE A 661 31.78 0.31 6.02
CA ILE A 661 30.79 1.26 6.56
C ILE A 661 31.50 2.26 7.49
N ASP A 662 31.22 3.55 7.30
CA ASP A 662 31.86 4.62 8.08
C ASP A 662 31.03 5.07 9.29
N PHE A 663 29.71 4.88 9.25
CA PHE A 663 28.79 5.14 10.35
C PHE A 663 27.47 4.35 10.19
N VAL A 664 26.79 4.14 11.31
CA VAL A 664 25.44 3.55 11.37
C VAL A 664 24.50 4.49 12.10
N PHE A 665 23.40 4.84 11.44
CA PHE A 665 22.28 5.55 12.03
C PHE A 665 21.10 4.62 12.20
N TYR A 666 20.63 4.44 13.44
CA TYR A 666 19.60 3.46 13.74
C TYR A 666 18.40 4.08 14.44
N ASN A 667 17.20 3.73 13.97
CA ASN A 667 15.94 4.06 14.62
C ASN A 667 15.63 3.02 15.72
N ASP A 668 15.52 3.48 16.96
CA ASP A 668 15.15 2.71 18.15
C ASP A 668 13.86 3.27 18.75
N GLU A 669 12.89 2.41 19.02
CA GLU A 669 11.60 2.78 19.58
C GLU A 669 11.68 3.20 21.05
N GLY A 670 12.82 3.01 21.71
CA GLY A 670 13.11 3.49 23.07
C GLY A 670 12.68 2.53 24.17
N PHE A 671 12.50 1.24 23.87
CA PHE A 671 12.25 0.20 24.86
C PHE A 671 13.57 -0.43 25.30
N GLU A 672 13.90 -0.35 26.59
CA GLU A 672 15.24 -0.69 27.12
C GLU A 672 15.78 -2.05 26.65
N GLU A 673 15.02 -3.14 26.79
CA GLU A 673 15.48 -4.48 26.36
C GLU A 673 15.72 -4.56 24.85
N LYS A 674 14.82 -3.98 24.05
CA LYS A 674 14.90 -3.98 22.59
C LYS A 674 16.05 -3.10 22.08
N GLY A 675 16.17 -1.89 22.62
CA GLY A 675 17.25 -0.95 22.29
C GLY A 675 18.62 -1.52 22.66
N ASN A 676 18.74 -2.17 23.82
CA ASN A 676 19.96 -2.88 24.22
C ASN A 676 20.30 -4.02 23.24
N TYR A 677 19.31 -4.80 22.81
CA TYR A 677 19.53 -5.84 21.80
C TYR A 677 20.02 -5.27 20.47
N GLN A 678 19.38 -4.22 19.96
CA GLN A 678 19.75 -3.56 18.71
C GLN A 678 21.18 -3.01 18.76
N ILE A 679 21.53 -2.23 19.79
CA ILE A 679 22.86 -1.61 19.88
C ILE A 679 23.95 -2.67 20.03
N ASN A 680 23.74 -3.69 20.86
CA ASN A 680 24.70 -4.79 21.03
C ASN A 680 24.91 -5.55 19.72
N THR A 681 23.84 -5.75 18.94
CA THR A 681 23.91 -6.40 17.62
C THR A 681 24.74 -5.57 16.65
N LEU A 682 24.49 -4.25 16.57
CA LEU A 682 25.25 -3.35 15.69
C LEU A 682 26.73 -3.28 16.11
N GLU A 683 27.02 -3.14 17.41
CA GLU A 683 28.38 -3.14 17.93
C GLU A 683 29.13 -4.44 17.62
N ALA A 684 28.45 -5.59 17.66
CA ALA A 684 29.02 -6.87 17.29
C ALA A 684 29.37 -6.93 15.79
N VAL A 685 28.43 -6.55 14.91
CA VAL A 685 28.60 -6.54 13.45
C VAL A 685 29.77 -5.62 13.04
N PHE A 686 29.88 -4.44 13.67
CA PHE A 686 30.87 -3.42 13.32
C PHE A 686 32.10 -3.39 14.24
N SER A 687 32.34 -4.45 15.01
CA SER A 687 33.43 -4.54 16.01
C SER A 687 34.86 -4.37 15.46
N GLN A 688 35.07 -4.59 14.16
CA GLN A 688 36.39 -4.48 13.53
C GLN A 688 36.90 -3.04 13.37
N ARG A 689 36.00 -2.05 13.38
CA ARG A 689 36.34 -0.63 13.22
C ARG A 689 35.47 0.21 14.15
N LYS A 690 36.08 1.11 14.91
CA LYS A 690 35.33 2.05 15.75
C LYS A 690 34.66 3.11 14.86
N ILE A 691 33.36 2.94 14.63
CA ILE A 691 32.52 3.86 13.85
C ILE A 691 31.42 4.48 14.74
N PRO A 692 30.86 5.64 14.36
CA PRO A 692 29.67 6.17 15.02
C PRO A 692 28.47 5.24 14.80
N ILE A 693 27.84 4.80 15.89
CA ILE A 693 26.55 4.11 15.89
C ILE A 693 25.61 4.98 16.73
N LYS A 694 24.62 5.61 16.09
CA LYS A 694 23.79 6.63 16.74
C LYS A 694 22.32 6.54 16.35
N THR A 695 21.46 6.70 17.33
CA THR A 695 20.06 7.11 17.15
C THR A 695 19.97 8.62 17.31
N PHE A 696 18.97 9.23 16.68
CA PHE A 696 18.63 10.63 16.85
C PHE A 696 17.25 10.84 17.49
N ASN A 697 16.62 9.77 17.98
CA ASN A 697 15.38 9.90 18.74
C ASN A 697 15.62 10.57 20.11
N ASP A 698 16.86 10.61 20.60
CA ASP A 698 17.26 11.43 21.76
C ASP A 698 17.24 12.94 21.47
N VAL A 699 17.39 13.33 20.21
CA VAL A 699 17.32 14.72 19.73
C VAL A 699 15.91 15.09 19.27
N TYR A 700 15.30 14.25 18.42
CA TYR A 700 14.03 14.56 17.76
C TYR A 700 12.80 13.92 18.40
N GLY A 701 12.98 13.13 19.46
CA GLY A 701 11.94 12.24 19.96
C GLY A 701 11.64 11.09 19.00
N TYR A 702 10.78 10.17 19.44
CA TYR A 702 10.32 9.07 18.61
C TYR A 702 9.05 9.49 17.85
N ALA A 703 9.21 9.76 16.55
CA ALA A 703 8.14 10.22 15.65
C ALA A 703 7.45 9.07 14.91
N LEU A 704 7.39 7.89 15.52
CA LEU A 704 6.79 6.67 14.95
C LEU A 704 7.31 6.42 13.52
N SER A 705 6.43 6.45 12.51
CA SER A 705 6.76 6.24 11.10
C SER A 705 7.76 7.22 10.51
N VAL A 706 7.87 8.43 11.06
CA VAL A 706 8.77 9.45 10.54
C VAL A 706 10.21 9.23 10.99
N SER A 707 10.43 8.51 12.09
CA SER A 707 11.75 8.34 12.69
C SER A 707 12.76 7.73 11.71
N SER A 708 12.37 6.70 10.94
CA SER A 708 13.23 6.12 9.92
C SER A 708 13.60 7.13 8.80
N MET A 709 12.70 8.03 8.42
CA MET A 709 13.00 9.12 7.48
C MET A 709 13.96 10.16 8.06
N TYR A 710 13.85 10.52 9.35
CA TYR A 710 14.82 11.42 10.00
C TYR A 710 16.23 10.85 9.96
N HIS A 711 16.39 9.54 10.20
CA HIS A 711 17.70 8.89 10.11
C HIS A 711 18.23 8.84 8.67
N ILE A 712 17.36 8.65 7.66
CA ILE A 712 17.75 8.76 6.25
C ILE A 712 18.21 10.17 5.90
N TYR A 713 17.43 11.20 6.29
CA TYR A 713 17.79 12.61 6.09
C TYR A 713 19.18 12.90 6.66
N LEU A 714 19.40 12.53 7.93
CA LEU A 714 20.65 12.83 8.63
C LEU A 714 21.82 12.05 8.03
N ALA A 715 21.61 10.79 7.62
CA ALA A 715 22.65 10.00 6.97
C ALA A 715 23.07 10.62 5.63
N ALA A 716 22.09 11.00 4.80
CA ALA A 716 22.33 11.61 3.51
C ALA A 716 23.02 12.96 3.64
N ASP A 717 22.56 13.82 4.56
CA ASP A 717 23.19 15.11 4.83
C ASP A 717 24.61 14.97 5.40
N TRP A 718 24.81 14.06 6.36
CA TRP A 718 26.12 13.89 6.98
C TRP A 718 27.17 13.41 5.97
N LEU A 719 26.78 12.44 5.14
CA LEU A 719 27.61 11.89 4.06
C LEU A 719 27.95 12.94 3.01
N PHE A 720 27.01 13.83 2.68
CA PHE A 720 27.21 14.93 1.74
C PHE A 720 28.20 15.97 2.26
N ASN A 721 28.12 16.32 3.55
CA ASN A 721 28.96 17.38 4.15
C ASN A 721 30.37 16.90 4.55
N HIS A 722 30.63 15.59 4.66
CA HIS A 722 31.90 15.04 5.15
C HIS A 722 32.64 14.24 4.06
N LYS A 723 33.61 14.90 3.41
CA LYS A 723 34.38 14.34 2.28
C LYS A 723 35.34 13.21 2.64
N ASP A 724 35.46 12.84 3.90
CA ASP A 724 36.20 11.67 4.36
C ASP A 724 35.34 10.40 4.44
N LEU A 725 34.00 10.54 4.47
CA LEU A 725 33.06 9.42 4.54
C LEU A 725 32.69 8.90 3.15
N GLN A 726 32.51 7.59 3.00
CA GLN A 726 32.14 6.90 1.76
C GLN A 726 30.80 6.17 1.87
N TYR A 727 30.55 5.48 2.97
CA TYR A 727 29.36 4.64 3.14
C TYR A 727 28.68 4.87 4.50
N GLY A 728 27.37 5.12 4.46
CA GLY A 728 26.49 5.15 5.62
C GLY A 728 25.49 4.00 5.59
N LEU A 729 25.19 3.45 6.77
CA LEU A 729 24.12 2.47 6.96
C LEU A 729 22.99 3.09 7.79
N VAL A 730 21.75 3.00 7.30
CA VAL A 730 20.55 3.30 8.09
C VAL A 730 19.87 2.00 8.46
N VAL A 731 19.52 1.82 9.73
CA VAL A 731 18.80 0.63 10.23
C VAL A 731 17.56 1.06 10.99
N SER A 732 16.47 0.33 10.86
CA SER A 732 15.22 0.60 11.56
C SER A 732 14.56 -0.70 11.96
N SER A 733 13.87 -0.69 13.09
CA SER A 733 12.88 -1.72 13.41
C SER A 733 11.50 -1.10 13.61
N SER A 734 10.48 -1.93 13.47
CA SER A 734 9.11 -1.63 13.80
C SER A 734 8.74 -2.22 15.15
N TYR A 735 7.66 -1.70 15.72
CA TYR A 735 7.12 -2.13 17.01
C TYR A 735 6.98 -3.65 17.15
N ASN A 736 6.50 -4.33 16.10
CA ASN A 736 6.22 -5.78 16.09
C ASN A 736 7.33 -6.65 15.48
N GLY A 737 8.52 -6.08 15.24
CA GLY A 737 9.70 -6.86 14.84
C GLY A 737 9.96 -6.96 13.34
N GLY A 738 9.33 -6.14 12.51
CA GLY A 738 9.85 -5.90 11.16
C GLY A 738 11.17 -5.12 11.27
N ASN A 739 12.19 -5.51 10.52
CA ASN A 739 13.49 -4.83 10.50
C ASN A 739 13.85 -4.47 9.07
N ALA A 740 14.45 -3.29 8.90
CA ALA A 740 14.82 -2.75 7.60
C ALA A 740 16.19 -2.06 7.68
N ALA A 741 16.99 -2.21 6.64
CA ALA A 741 18.30 -1.57 6.52
C ALA A 741 18.51 -1.01 5.10
N MET A 742 19.29 0.07 4.99
CA MET A 742 19.56 0.79 3.75
C MET A 742 21.00 1.29 3.72
N VAL A 743 21.72 1.00 2.62
CA VAL A 743 23.10 1.46 2.42
C VAL A 743 23.13 2.65 1.47
N ILE A 744 23.78 3.74 1.89
CA ILE A 744 23.95 4.97 1.10
C ILE A 744 25.45 5.17 0.85
N ARG A 745 25.83 5.38 -0.41
CA ARG A 745 27.19 5.74 -0.82
C ARG A 745 27.26 7.20 -1.18
N ARG A 746 28.37 7.86 -0.85
CA ARG A 746 28.64 9.21 -1.35
C ARG A 746 28.76 9.22 -2.89
N VAL A 747 28.36 10.33 -3.49
CA VAL A 747 28.61 10.65 -4.90
C VAL A 747 29.54 11.85 -4.93
N ASP A 748 30.60 11.77 -5.73
CA ASP A 748 31.64 12.82 -5.85
C ASP A 748 31.23 13.98 -6.76
#